data_AF-W8BYA1-F1
#
_entry.id   AF-W8BYA1-F1
#
_cell.length_a   1.000
_cell.length_b   1.000
_cell.length_c   1.000
_cell.angle_alpha   90.00
_cell.angle_beta   90.00
_cell.angle_gamma   90.00
#
_symmetry.space_group_name_H-M   'P 1'
#
loop_
_entity.id
_entity.type
_entity.pdbx_description
1 polymer ?
#
loop_
_entity_poly.entity_id
_entity_poly.type
_entity_poly.pdbx_seq_one_letter_code
_entity_poly.pdbx_strand_id
1 'polypeptide(L)'
;FSVTPKRDLPPAVAHALFMDQTHDNPSPVEKRSVYDLLPSAALVSMACCATGSNRGYDELVPHHIHVVDEERQYQEWGKGVDSNSGIIAAKRALNLLHGQLAEEGFNQVYVDQMDPNIVAVTRHSPTTHESVILVAHSAFGYPHPNTGPTGVRSLRFEGTLNEIILEADISMKSDKPYDRPGPFKKDPNYINGFSQFQLSLREHIPLNKSKIFHATPHVDGSVTQLDFENLYPGSVVAVRVSLHNPTKPHAEYLQRLVNSLQSESGAVYDELREIISKLDLVDLNRSLFTCDEEERDHGYGGAAYDIPNYGRIVYCGLQGFISILTEISPRNDLGHPLCNNLRDGNWMLDYAADRLNHREGTQVLSKWLKTTFDSLKNIPRYLIPCYFDAILSGVYEALVAHTYQLMPEFIRDGHNFPQTLALATLQFLSACKSANLPPLSPAVKPQPPEICVTLSAGLPHFSTGYMRCWGRDTFIAIRGVMYLTGRFQEARYIILGFGQCLRHGLIPNLLDNGTKPRFNCRDAIWWWLNSIKQYVQEAPQGKDILKDMVSRIFPYDDSEPHGRGKFDQKLIDVMQEALQVHFQGLQYRERNAGYEIDAHMTDQGFNNNIGVHPETGFVFGGNIANCGTWMDKMGSSEKAGNRGRPATPRDGSAVELVGLQMSVLRFLQSLSEQGIIEYKSVERKGPNGETTTWTYKQWADRIQNSFEKYFFVNESETGMQANKKSIYKDSYGASQGWTDFQLRCNFPIAMVVAPELFNPQNAWAALEQARKHLLGPLGMKTLDPDDWNYRANYDNSNDADDCTVAHGFNYHQGPEWVWPIGFYLRARLIFAKKCGYLDATIAETWSILRAHLKELNTSHWRGLPELTNDNGSYCHGSCRTQAWSVATVLEVLHDLHAIGGDV
;
A
#
# COMPACT_ATOMS: atom_id res chain seq x y z
N PHE A 1 6.80 18.15 12.04
CA PHE A 1 6.86 16.68 11.99
C PHE A 1 7.89 16.19 12.99
N SER A 2 7.51 15.30 13.92
CA SER A 2 8.46 14.63 14.79
C SER A 2 9.33 13.70 13.92
N VAL A 3 10.64 13.74 14.10
CA VAL A 3 11.59 12.91 13.35
C VAL A 3 11.38 11.47 13.80
N THR A 4 10.75 10.64 12.97
CA THR A 4 10.73 9.19 13.19
C THR A 4 12.16 8.66 13.07
N PRO A 5 12.67 7.88 14.03
CA PRO A 5 14.06 7.41 14.03
C PRO A 5 14.40 6.46 12.86
N LYS A 6 13.39 5.95 12.14
CA LYS A 6 13.53 5.15 10.90
C LYS A 6 13.38 5.98 9.62
N ARG A 7 13.34 7.31 9.69
CA ARG A 7 13.25 8.16 8.49
C ARG A 7 14.59 8.13 7.74
N ASP A 8 14.58 7.65 6.50
CA ASP A 8 15.70 7.80 5.57
C ASP A 8 16.12 9.28 5.52
N LEU A 9 17.43 9.54 5.58
CA LEU A 9 17.98 10.90 5.56
C LEU A 9 17.43 11.66 4.34
N PRO A 10 16.50 12.63 4.51
CA PRO A 10 15.91 13.30 3.37
C PRO A 10 16.95 14.24 2.76
N PRO A 11 16.91 14.48 1.44
CA PRO A 11 17.69 15.56 0.85
C PRO A 11 17.28 16.87 1.54
N ALA A 12 18.28 17.62 2.02
CA ALA A 12 18.09 18.89 2.72
C ALA A 12 18.84 20.01 1.98
N VAL A 13 18.33 21.24 2.08
CA VAL A 13 19.03 22.43 1.59
C VAL A 13 20.29 22.65 2.45
N ALA A 14 21.39 23.10 1.82
CA ALA A 14 22.60 23.44 2.54
C ALA A 14 22.33 24.47 3.64
N HIS A 15 23.00 24.35 4.78
CA HIS A 15 22.88 25.30 5.88
C HIS A 15 23.25 26.72 5.42
N ALA A 16 22.49 27.72 5.86
CA ALA A 16 22.70 29.13 5.51
C ALA A 16 23.46 29.89 6.62
N LEU A 17 24.24 30.89 6.20
CA LEU A 17 24.69 32.00 7.02
C LEU A 17 24.00 33.27 6.50
N PHE A 18 23.06 33.81 7.24
CA PHE A 18 22.26 34.95 6.81
C PHE A 18 22.78 36.25 7.41
N MET A 19 23.25 37.16 6.54
CA MET A 19 23.85 38.41 6.97
C MET A 19 22.90 39.59 6.77
N ASP A 20 22.77 40.46 7.77
CA ASP A 20 22.04 41.72 7.63
C ASP A 20 22.74 42.67 6.63
N GLN A 21 24.07 42.74 6.71
CA GLN A 21 24.93 43.40 5.73
C GLN A 21 26.27 42.66 5.63
N THR A 22 26.71 42.34 4.42
CA THR A 22 28.08 41.88 4.16
C THR A 22 29.04 43.07 4.00
N HIS A 23 30.36 42.82 4.09
CA HIS A 23 31.35 43.88 3.85
C HIS A 23 31.35 44.42 2.41
N ASP A 24 30.77 43.68 1.45
CA ASP A 24 30.62 44.10 0.05
C ASP A 24 29.29 44.83 -0.23
N ASN A 25 28.35 44.83 0.72
CA ASN A 25 27.07 45.49 0.53
C ASN A 25 27.17 47.00 0.76
N PRO A 26 26.51 47.84 -0.06
CA PRO A 26 26.34 49.25 0.27
C PRO A 26 25.58 49.38 1.59
N SER A 27 25.79 50.50 2.30
CA SER A 27 25.05 50.72 3.56
C SER A 27 23.55 50.68 3.29
N PRO A 28 22.75 49.95 4.10
CA PRO A 28 21.29 49.93 3.96
C PRO A 28 20.67 51.33 3.97
N VAL A 29 21.32 52.28 4.65
CA VAL A 29 20.92 53.69 4.69
C VAL A 29 20.88 54.32 3.29
N GLU A 30 21.78 53.93 2.38
CA GLU A 30 21.82 54.47 1.02
C GLU A 30 20.62 54.03 0.17
N LYS A 31 20.10 52.83 0.43
CA LYS A 31 18.99 52.23 -0.34
C LYS A 31 17.64 52.32 0.35
N ARG A 32 17.62 52.50 1.67
CA ARG A 32 16.43 52.42 2.51
C ARG A 32 16.33 53.66 3.40
N SER A 33 16.36 53.46 4.71
CA SER A 33 16.51 54.51 5.70
C SER A 33 17.26 53.96 6.91
N VAL A 34 17.80 54.86 7.74
CA VAL A 34 18.42 54.49 9.02
C VAL A 34 17.45 53.76 9.96
N TYR A 35 16.16 54.03 9.83
CA TYR A 35 15.11 53.43 10.65
C TYR A 35 14.94 51.93 10.36
N ASP A 36 15.41 51.44 9.21
CA ASP A 36 15.26 50.05 8.79
C ASP A 36 16.32 49.09 9.37
N LEU A 37 17.42 49.62 9.90
CA LEU A 37 18.54 48.78 10.35
C LEU A 37 18.14 47.87 11.52
N LEU A 38 17.34 48.38 12.46
CA LEU A 38 16.84 47.60 13.58
C LEU A 38 15.82 46.51 13.14
N PRO A 39 14.73 46.84 12.42
CA PRO A 39 13.81 45.82 11.87
C PRO A 39 14.50 44.75 11.04
N SER A 40 15.43 45.13 10.15
CA SER A 40 16.16 44.18 9.32
C SER A 40 17.06 43.24 10.15
N ALA A 41 17.78 43.77 11.13
CA ALA A 41 18.58 42.95 12.04
C ALA A 41 17.71 41.98 12.85
N ALA A 42 16.53 42.42 13.28
CA ALA A 42 15.60 41.59 14.05
C ALA A 42 15.03 40.43 13.21
N LEU A 43 14.67 40.69 11.96
CA LEU A 43 14.21 39.65 11.03
C LEU A 43 15.32 38.62 10.74
N VAL A 44 16.57 39.06 10.53
CA VAL A 44 17.72 38.16 10.35
C VAL A 44 17.95 37.31 11.60
N SER A 45 17.91 37.91 12.80
CA SER A 45 18.06 37.18 14.08
C SER A 45 16.93 36.17 14.34
N MET A 46 15.78 36.29 13.70
CA MET A 46 14.70 35.31 13.80
C MET A 46 14.79 34.18 12.76
N ALA A 47 15.77 34.21 11.86
CA ALA A 47 16.04 33.09 10.98
C ALA A 47 16.52 31.86 11.76
N CYS A 48 16.12 30.66 11.31
CA CYS A 48 16.61 29.39 11.88
C CYS A 48 17.89 28.93 11.17
N CYS A 49 18.91 29.79 11.18
CA CYS A 49 20.23 29.52 10.60
C CYS A 49 21.30 30.37 11.29
N ALA A 50 22.57 30.21 10.92
CA ALA A 50 23.62 31.09 11.43
C ALA A 50 23.37 32.52 10.94
N THR A 51 23.69 33.52 11.76
CA THR A 51 23.51 34.93 11.41
C THR A 51 24.82 35.71 11.50
N GLY A 52 24.92 36.84 10.78
CA GLY A 52 26.12 37.69 10.80
C GLY A 52 25.82 39.15 10.45
N SER A 53 26.73 40.04 10.83
CA SER A 53 26.70 41.48 10.55
C SER A 53 28.10 41.97 10.20
N ASN A 54 28.19 42.98 9.33
CA ASN A 54 29.44 43.71 9.13
C ASN A 54 29.56 44.87 10.13
N ARG A 55 30.77 45.07 10.67
CA ARG A 55 31.03 46.20 11.57
C ARG A 55 30.74 47.52 10.87
N GLY A 56 30.07 48.44 11.55
CA GLY A 56 29.53 49.69 10.98
C GLY A 56 28.01 49.65 10.78
N TYR A 57 27.40 48.47 10.58
CA TYR A 57 25.94 48.35 10.52
C TYR A 57 25.32 48.79 11.85
N ASP A 58 25.77 48.19 12.94
CA ASP A 58 25.23 48.42 14.29
C ASP A 58 25.51 49.85 14.79
N GLU A 59 26.61 50.46 14.34
CA GLU A 59 26.98 51.85 14.62
C GLU A 59 26.25 52.89 13.76
N LEU A 60 25.34 52.47 12.85
CA LEU A 60 24.61 53.33 11.91
C LEU A 60 25.51 54.10 10.93
N VAL A 61 26.54 53.44 10.39
CA VAL A 61 27.43 54.03 9.37
C VAL A 61 26.66 54.18 8.05
N PRO A 62 26.48 55.42 7.53
CA PRO A 62 25.55 55.67 6.43
C PRO A 62 26.13 55.48 5.04
N HIS A 63 27.39 55.05 4.94
CA HIS A 63 28.10 54.88 3.69
C HIS A 63 28.74 53.49 3.63
N HIS A 64 28.95 52.97 2.42
CA HIS A 64 29.74 51.77 2.22
C HIS A 64 31.18 51.94 2.76
N ILE A 65 31.64 50.96 3.55
CA ILE A 65 33.01 50.89 4.09
C ILE A 65 33.84 50.08 3.08
N HIS A 66 34.46 50.78 2.14
CA HIS A 66 35.15 50.14 1.02
C HIS A 66 36.46 49.51 1.47
N VAL A 67 36.65 48.23 1.16
CA VAL A 67 37.83 47.45 1.58
C VAL A 67 39.16 47.96 0.99
N VAL A 68 39.12 48.80 -0.05
CA VAL A 68 40.32 49.39 -0.68
C VAL A 68 40.53 50.85 -0.29
N ASP A 69 39.46 51.65 -0.20
CA ASP A 69 39.58 53.12 -0.12
C ASP A 69 39.42 53.66 1.29
N GLU A 70 38.96 52.84 2.24
CA GLU A 70 38.75 53.27 3.61
C GLU A 70 40.03 53.07 4.45
N GLU A 71 40.72 54.18 4.73
CA GLU A 71 41.94 54.19 5.55
C GLU A 71 41.68 54.50 7.04
N ARG A 72 40.48 54.96 7.38
CA ARG A 72 40.12 55.31 8.77
C ARG A 72 39.94 54.06 9.63
N GLN A 73 40.30 54.16 10.91
CA GLN A 73 40.17 53.05 11.84
C GLN A 73 38.76 52.98 12.43
N TYR A 74 38.29 51.79 12.79
CA TYR A 74 37.12 51.70 13.65
C TYR A 74 37.42 52.24 15.05
N GLN A 75 36.42 52.85 15.68
CA GLN A 75 36.55 53.38 17.04
C GLN A 75 36.80 52.27 18.09
N GLU A 76 37.56 52.58 19.13
CA GLU A 76 37.75 51.69 20.28
C GLU A 76 36.54 51.71 21.23
N TRP A 77 36.20 50.54 21.78
CA TRP A 77 35.14 50.39 22.76
C TRP A 77 35.41 51.25 24.02
N GLY A 78 34.40 51.99 24.48
CA GLY A 78 34.50 52.87 25.65
C GLY A 78 35.18 54.23 25.42
N LYS A 79 35.78 54.48 24.25
CA LYS A 79 36.34 55.79 23.88
C LYS A 79 35.43 56.62 23.00
N GLY A 80 34.67 55.98 22.11
CA GLY A 80 33.70 56.66 21.24
C GLY A 80 32.62 55.75 20.64
N VAL A 81 32.72 54.44 20.84
CA VAL A 81 31.64 53.47 20.62
C VAL A 81 31.45 52.69 21.91
N ASP A 82 30.19 52.50 22.31
CA ASP A 82 29.79 51.79 23.51
C ASP A 82 28.42 51.12 23.29
N SER A 83 27.82 50.58 24.35
CA SER A 83 26.49 49.94 24.28
C SER A 83 25.37 50.88 23.81
N ASN A 84 25.53 52.20 23.96
CA ASN A 84 24.52 53.20 23.59
C ASN A 84 24.70 53.70 22.15
N SER A 85 25.71 53.21 21.45
CA SER A 85 26.02 53.61 20.08
C SER A 85 25.14 52.87 19.09
N GLY A 86 24.43 53.63 18.25
CA GLY A 86 23.56 53.10 17.21
C GLY A 86 22.51 52.11 17.76
N ILE A 87 22.51 50.90 17.20
CA ILE A 87 21.61 49.80 17.62
C ILE A 87 22.35 48.68 18.38
N ILE A 88 23.59 48.90 18.84
CA ILE A 88 24.43 47.86 19.48
C ILE A 88 23.70 47.16 20.64
N ALA A 89 23.05 47.91 21.54
CA ALA A 89 22.29 47.32 22.64
C ALA A 89 21.14 46.43 22.14
N ALA A 90 20.41 46.86 21.11
CA ALA A 90 19.35 46.04 20.51
C ALA A 90 19.93 44.80 19.81
N LYS A 91 21.04 44.92 19.10
CA LYS A 91 21.71 43.76 18.47
C LYS A 91 22.16 42.74 19.51
N ARG A 92 22.68 43.18 20.66
CA ARG A 92 22.99 42.30 21.79
C ARG A 92 21.75 41.53 22.26
N ALA A 93 20.63 42.22 22.48
CA ALA A 93 19.38 41.58 22.89
C ALA A 93 18.87 40.56 21.86
N LEU A 94 18.91 40.93 20.56
CA LEU A 94 18.53 40.04 19.46
C LEU A 94 19.44 38.81 19.33
N ASN A 95 20.76 38.97 19.52
CA ASN A 95 21.70 37.85 19.47
C ASN A 95 21.54 36.90 20.66
N LEU A 96 21.26 37.44 21.86
CA LEU A 96 20.92 36.62 23.03
C LEU A 96 19.63 35.84 22.81
N LEU A 97 18.59 36.49 22.28
CA LEU A 97 17.35 35.82 21.91
C LEU A 97 17.59 34.73 20.85
N HIS A 98 18.34 35.03 19.78
CA HIS A 98 18.67 34.07 18.73
C HIS A 98 19.39 32.83 19.28
N GLY A 99 20.41 33.04 20.12
CA GLY A 99 21.15 31.97 20.80
C GLY A 99 20.24 31.12 21.68
N GLN A 100 19.41 31.76 22.51
CA GLN A 100 18.44 31.07 23.36
C GLN A 100 17.45 30.23 22.54
N LEU A 101 16.88 30.79 21.47
CA LEU A 101 15.94 30.06 20.60
C LEU A 101 16.62 28.86 19.91
N ALA A 102 17.90 28.96 19.58
CA ALA A 102 18.67 27.85 19.03
C ALA A 102 18.92 26.76 20.09
N GLU A 103 19.36 27.13 21.29
CA GLU A 103 19.63 26.20 22.40
C GLU A 103 18.36 25.49 22.89
N GLU A 104 17.24 26.21 22.97
CA GLU A 104 15.93 25.70 23.41
C GLU A 104 15.15 24.97 22.29
N GLY A 105 15.74 24.84 21.09
CA GLY A 105 15.20 24.02 20.02
C GLY A 105 13.99 24.61 19.27
N PHE A 106 13.86 25.94 19.17
CA PHE A 106 12.77 26.62 18.45
C PHE A 106 12.89 26.53 16.92
N ASN A 107 13.13 25.35 16.36
CA ASN A 107 13.62 25.16 14.99
C ASN A 107 12.57 25.22 13.86
N GLN A 108 11.31 25.50 14.18
CA GLN A 108 10.27 25.72 13.16
C GLN A 108 10.02 27.21 12.97
N VAL A 109 9.91 27.66 11.72
CA VAL A 109 9.73 29.08 11.37
C VAL A 109 8.45 29.27 10.57
N TYR A 110 7.69 30.29 10.93
CA TYR A 110 6.55 30.79 10.17
C TYR A 110 6.69 32.30 9.97
N VAL A 111 6.41 32.79 8.76
CA VAL A 111 6.51 34.21 8.42
C VAL A 111 5.16 34.70 7.93
N ASP A 112 4.65 35.76 8.55
CA ASP A 112 3.42 36.42 8.18
C ASP A 112 3.68 37.88 7.80
N GLN A 113 3.35 38.24 6.57
CA GLN A 113 3.35 39.64 6.14
C GLN A 113 2.01 40.27 6.55
N MET A 114 2.03 41.03 7.65
CA MET A 114 0.83 41.64 8.23
C MET A 114 0.39 42.90 7.47
N ASP A 115 1.35 43.60 6.89
CA ASP A 115 1.25 44.83 6.08
C ASP A 115 2.46 44.86 5.11
N PRO A 116 2.45 45.60 3.98
CA PRO A 116 3.63 45.75 3.13
C PRO A 116 4.93 46.07 3.87
N ASN A 117 4.88 46.79 4.99
CA ASN A 117 6.07 47.14 5.79
C ASN A 117 6.17 46.39 7.13
N ILE A 118 5.22 45.54 7.50
CA ILE A 118 5.20 44.86 8.81
C ILE A 118 5.26 43.35 8.60
N VAL A 119 6.29 42.74 9.15
CA VAL A 119 6.52 41.29 9.08
C VAL A 119 6.56 40.72 10.47
N ALA A 120 5.77 39.67 10.72
CA ALA A 120 5.84 38.85 11.91
C ALA A 120 6.58 37.55 11.58
N VAL A 121 7.61 37.22 12.37
CA VAL A 121 8.33 35.95 12.29
C VAL A 121 8.12 35.19 13.58
N THR A 122 7.54 34.00 13.47
CA THR A 122 7.34 33.07 14.58
C THR A 122 8.42 32.00 14.53
N ARG A 123 9.17 31.84 15.61
CA ARG A 123 9.94 30.63 15.87
C ARG A 123 9.19 29.75 16.88
N HIS A 124 9.04 28.46 16.58
CA HIS A 124 8.29 27.50 17.37
C HIS A 124 9.17 26.31 17.78
N SER A 125 9.07 25.90 19.04
CA SER A 125 9.71 24.68 19.54
C SER A 125 8.75 23.50 19.39
N PRO A 126 9.07 22.49 18.54
CA PRO A 126 8.20 21.33 18.38
C PRO A 126 8.12 20.44 19.63
N THR A 127 9.03 20.62 20.60
CA THR A 127 9.07 19.81 21.82
C THR A 127 8.29 20.44 22.96
N THR A 128 8.44 21.75 23.18
CA THR A 128 7.72 22.46 24.27
C THR A 128 6.43 23.10 23.81
N HIS A 129 6.23 23.24 22.50
CA HIS A 129 5.16 24.01 21.86
C HIS A 129 5.09 25.48 22.27
N GLU A 130 6.17 26.01 22.84
CA GLU A 130 6.34 27.44 22.99
C GLU A 130 6.67 28.08 21.64
N SER A 131 6.24 29.32 21.47
CA SER A 131 6.61 30.12 20.31
C SER A 131 7.11 31.49 20.73
N VAL A 132 8.06 32.03 19.97
CA VAL A 132 8.44 33.44 20.04
C VAL A 132 8.03 34.11 18.74
N ILE A 133 7.22 35.16 18.85
CA ILE A 133 6.73 35.93 17.71
C ILE A 133 7.39 37.30 17.75
N LEU A 134 8.16 37.61 16.73
CA LEU A 134 8.79 38.92 16.55
C LEU A 134 8.07 39.67 15.43
N VAL A 135 7.56 40.86 15.73
CA VAL A 135 6.97 41.78 14.75
C VAL A 135 7.96 42.89 14.48
N ALA A 136 8.34 43.07 13.22
CA ALA A 136 9.26 44.10 12.76
C ALA A 136 8.54 45.04 11.79
N HIS A 137 8.51 46.33 12.11
CA HIS A 137 8.02 47.37 11.21
C HIS A 137 9.20 47.96 10.44
N SER A 138 9.43 47.45 9.24
CA SER A 138 10.45 47.93 8.31
C SER A 138 10.22 49.39 7.89
N ALA A 139 11.28 50.02 7.41
CA ALA A 139 11.29 51.40 6.94
C ALA A 139 12.13 51.53 5.66
N PHE A 140 11.71 50.83 4.60
CA PHE A 140 12.38 50.81 3.29
C PHE A 140 12.53 52.19 2.63
N GLY A 141 11.85 53.22 3.14
CA GLY A 141 12.11 54.62 2.84
C GLY A 141 11.99 55.48 4.10
N TYR A 142 12.38 56.76 4.01
CA TYR A 142 12.24 57.70 5.11
C TYR A 142 10.76 57.96 5.43
N PRO A 143 10.30 57.69 6.67
CA PRO A 143 8.93 57.98 7.06
C PRO A 143 8.65 59.48 7.02
N HIS A 144 7.37 59.86 6.87
CA HIS A 144 6.98 61.26 6.92
C HIS A 144 7.14 61.80 8.36
N PRO A 145 7.55 63.07 8.58
CA PRO A 145 7.80 63.55 9.93
C PRO A 145 6.62 63.53 10.90
N ASN A 146 5.42 63.56 10.35
CA ASN A 146 4.17 63.46 11.11
C ASN A 146 3.55 62.06 11.06
N THR A 147 4.31 61.02 10.71
CA THR A 147 3.81 59.64 10.70
C THR A 147 3.40 59.22 12.11
N GLY A 148 2.13 58.80 12.25
CA GLY A 148 1.57 58.21 13.46
C GLY A 148 1.74 56.68 13.51
N PRO A 149 1.12 56.00 14.49
CA PRO A 149 1.06 54.55 14.53
C PRO A 149 0.45 53.98 13.25
N THR A 150 0.98 52.86 12.77
CA THR A 150 0.46 52.18 11.59
C THR A 150 -0.75 51.33 11.98
N GLY A 151 -1.89 51.57 11.32
CA GLY A 151 -3.10 50.77 11.49
C GLY A 151 -2.94 49.39 10.83
N VAL A 152 -2.44 48.41 11.57
CA VAL A 152 -2.30 47.02 11.15
C VAL A 152 -3.30 46.13 11.89
N ARG A 153 -3.66 44.99 11.31
CA ARG A 153 -4.45 43.97 12.00
C ARG A 153 -3.74 43.52 13.29
N SER A 154 -4.52 43.17 14.30
CA SER A 154 -4.01 42.68 15.59
C SER A 154 -3.17 41.42 15.45
N LEU A 155 -2.21 41.23 16.36
CA LEU A 155 -1.44 40.00 16.44
C LEU A 155 -2.29 38.91 17.08
N ARG A 156 -2.57 37.85 16.33
CA ARG A 156 -3.39 36.71 16.78
C ARG A 156 -2.54 35.45 16.87
N PHE A 157 -2.63 34.74 17.99
CA PHE A 157 -2.00 33.44 18.19
C PHE A 157 -2.85 32.57 19.11
N GLU A 158 -2.70 31.25 18.97
CA GLU A 158 -3.36 30.30 19.86
C GLU A 158 -2.45 30.02 21.08
N GLY A 159 -2.93 30.30 22.29
CA GLY A 159 -2.12 30.21 23.51
C GLY A 159 -2.17 31.46 24.39
N THR A 160 -1.40 31.45 25.47
CA THR A 160 -1.24 32.57 26.40
C THR A 160 0.04 33.34 26.14
N LEU A 161 -0.02 34.66 26.26
CA LEU A 161 1.16 35.51 26.36
C LEU A 161 1.90 35.23 27.68
N ASN A 162 3.17 34.81 27.60
CA ASN A 162 4.02 34.63 28.77
C ASN A 162 4.70 35.94 29.14
N GLU A 163 5.34 36.59 28.17
CA GLU A 163 6.04 37.87 28.35
C GLU A 163 6.21 38.61 27.02
N ILE A 164 6.44 39.93 27.12
CA ILE A 164 7.03 40.72 26.04
C ILE A 164 8.54 40.72 26.29
N ILE A 165 9.26 39.98 25.46
CA ILE A 165 10.71 39.78 25.58
C ILE A 165 11.42 41.11 25.39
N LEU A 166 11.09 41.84 24.33
CA LEU A 166 11.64 43.17 24.05
C LEU A 166 10.67 44.06 23.25
N GLU A 167 10.77 45.35 23.50
CA GLU A 167 10.24 46.43 22.65
C GLU A 167 11.42 47.35 22.32
N ALA A 168 11.67 47.58 21.03
CA ALA A 168 12.74 48.45 20.57
C ALA A 168 12.26 49.36 19.44
N ASP A 169 12.73 50.60 19.42
CA ASP A 169 12.48 51.55 18.33
C ASP A 169 13.69 52.47 18.12
N ILE A 170 13.83 52.95 16.89
CA ILE A 170 14.82 53.97 16.53
C ILE A 170 14.11 55.27 16.15
N SER A 171 14.53 56.36 16.77
CA SER A 171 13.97 57.70 16.53
C SER A 171 15.09 58.74 16.41
N MET A 172 14.79 59.88 15.80
CA MET A 172 15.72 61.01 15.75
C MET A 172 15.69 61.78 17.08
N LYS A 173 16.85 62.28 17.52
CA LYS A 173 17.02 63.16 18.70
C LYS A 173 16.55 64.59 18.39
N SER A 174 15.26 64.74 18.08
CA SER A 174 14.64 66.04 17.78
C SER A 174 13.14 66.03 18.08
N ASP A 175 12.49 67.20 17.99
CA ASP A 175 11.02 67.31 18.11
C ASP A 175 10.26 66.57 16.98
N LYS A 176 10.97 66.17 15.92
CA LYS A 176 10.48 65.31 14.85
C LYS A 176 11.15 63.94 14.97
N PRO A 177 10.45 62.90 15.45
CA PRO A 177 11.04 61.57 15.63
C PRO A 177 11.41 60.89 14.30
N TYR A 178 10.73 61.28 13.22
CA TYR A 178 10.97 60.83 11.86
C TYR A 178 11.44 62.01 11.00
N ASP A 179 12.68 62.01 10.53
CA ASP A 179 13.14 62.97 9.52
C ASP A 179 14.36 62.40 8.79
N ARG A 180 14.77 63.08 7.72
CA ARG A 180 16.04 62.77 7.05
C ARG A 180 17.21 63.25 7.92
N PRO A 181 18.32 62.51 7.97
CA PRO A 181 19.51 62.96 8.67
C PRO A 181 20.01 64.27 8.07
N GLY A 182 20.54 65.15 8.92
CA GLY A 182 21.32 66.29 8.45
C GLY A 182 22.62 65.85 7.77
N PRO A 183 23.40 66.78 7.17
CA PRO A 183 24.64 66.47 6.48
C PRO A 183 25.57 65.59 7.35
N PHE A 184 25.94 64.42 6.83
CA PHE A 184 26.84 63.51 7.51
C PHE A 184 28.29 63.99 7.38
N LYS A 185 28.98 64.17 8.51
CA LYS A 185 30.40 64.52 8.55
C LYS A 185 31.22 63.31 8.99
N LYS A 186 32.05 62.81 8.08
CA LYS A 186 33.08 61.80 8.37
C LYS A 186 34.08 62.34 9.39
N ASP A 187 34.36 61.58 10.45
CA ASP A 187 35.51 61.85 11.32
C ASP A 187 36.81 61.64 10.50
N PRO A 188 37.84 62.49 10.68
CA PRO A 188 39.08 62.40 9.89
C PRO A 188 39.90 61.15 10.17
N ASN A 189 39.81 60.57 11.37
CA ASN A 189 40.65 59.46 11.80
C ASN A 189 39.85 58.16 11.98
N TYR A 190 38.55 58.26 12.28
CA TYR A 190 37.72 57.12 12.62
C TYR A 190 36.50 56.94 11.71
N ILE A 191 36.06 55.68 11.57
CA ILE A 191 34.77 55.36 10.96
C ILE A 191 33.69 55.60 12.00
N ASN A 192 32.83 56.60 11.73
CA ASN A 192 31.72 56.99 12.59
C ASN A 192 30.36 56.82 11.89
N GLY A 193 29.31 56.57 12.66
CA GLY A 193 27.93 56.56 12.18
C GLY A 193 27.13 57.77 12.63
N PHE A 194 25.82 57.73 12.42
CA PHE A 194 24.96 58.84 12.81
C PHE A 194 24.77 58.95 14.33
N SER A 195 25.06 60.14 14.89
CA SER A 195 24.80 60.47 16.30
C SER A 195 23.41 61.09 16.54
N GLN A 196 22.71 61.46 15.46
CA GLN A 196 21.40 62.13 15.47
C GLN A 196 20.24 61.20 15.82
N PHE A 197 20.45 59.89 15.83
CA PHE A 197 19.44 58.89 16.18
C PHE A 197 19.68 58.34 17.58
N GLN A 198 18.60 57.88 18.20
CA GLN A 198 18.59 57.21 19.48
C GLN A 198 17.80 55.91 19.39
N LEU A 199 18.28 54.91 20.12
CA LEU A 199 17.59 53.65 20.35
C LEU A 199 16.80 53.77 21.67
N SER A 200 15.53 53.39 21.64
CA SER A 200 14.74 53.06 22.82
C SER A 200 14.64 51.54 22.87
N LEU A 201 15.05 50.94 24.00
CA LEU A 201 15.03 49.49 24.21
C LEU A 201 14.48 49.20 25.61
N ARG A 202 13.55 48.26 25.68
CA ARG A 202 12.98 47.74 26.92
C ARG A 202 12.90 46.22 26.80
N GLU A 203 13.20 45.51 27.89
CA GLU A 203 13.26 44.05 27.94
C GLU A 203 12.40 43.53 29.10
N HIS A 204 11.87 42.30 28.97
CA HIS A 204 11.05 41.60 29.97
C HIS A 204 9.90 42.45 30.54
N ILE A 205 9.00 42.85 29.64
CA ILE A 205 7.95 43.83 29.92
C ILE A 205 6.62 43.09 30.17
N PRO A 206 5.91 43.38 31.28
CA PRO A 206 4.54 42.91 31.44
C PRO A 206 3.61 43.70 30.50
N LEU A 207 2.57 43.04 29.96
CA LEU A 207 1.66 43.62 28.96
C LEU A 207 1.07 44.99 29.37
N ASN A 208 0.71 45.16 30.64
CA ASN A 208 0.19 46.43 31.16
C ASN A 208 1.18 47.61 31.14
N LYS A 209 2.47 47.34 30.91
CA LYS A 209 3.53 48.33 30.72
C LYS A 209 4.03 48.37 29.27
N SER A 210 3.43 47.60 28.37
CA SER A 210 3.73 47.64 26.94
C SER A 210 3.51 49.05 26.42
N LYS A 211 4.42 49.52 25.57
CA LYS A 211 4.16 50.73 24.79
C LYS A 211 3.52 50.39 23.45
N ILE A 212 3.85 49.23 22.88
CA ILE A 212 3.44 48.85 21.53
C ILE A 212 2.04 48.23 21.51
N PHE A 213 1.65 47.47 22.53
CA PHE A 213 0.35 46.82 22.63
C PHE A 213 -0.57 47.51 23.64
N HIS A 214 -1.87 47.36 23.43
CA HIS A 214 -2.86 47.68 24.43
C HIS A 214 -2.70 46.83 25.70
N ALA A 215 -2.99 47.43 26.86
CA ALA A 215 -2.75 46.81 28.18
C ALA A 215 -3.59 45.55 28.48
N THR A 216 -4.69 45.35 27.75
CA THR A 216 -5.61 44.22 27.94
C THR A 216 -5.69 43.41 26.65
N PRO A 217 -5.38 42.10 26.67
CA PRO A 217 -5.54 41.25 25.51
C PRO A 217 -7.02 40.90 25.32
N HIS A 218 -7.44 40.67 24.07
CA HIS A 218 -8.72 40.05 23.78
C HIS A 218 -8.54 38.53 23.68
N VAL A 219 -9.32 37.75 24.41
CA VAL A 219 -9.22 36.29 24.42
C VAL A 219 -10.56 35.69 23.98
N ASP A 220 -10.54 34.91 22.91
CA ASP A 220 -11.67 34.16 22.38
C ASP A 220 -11.31 32.68 22.31
N GLY A 221 -11.86 31.88 23.24
CA GLY A 221 -11.51 30.47 23.38
C GLY A 221 -10.01 30.27 23.66
N SER A 222 -9.32 29.57 22.76
CA SER A 222 -7.87 29.33 22.80
C SER A 222 -7.05 30.39 22.05
N VAL A 223 -7.69 31.41 21.47
CA VAL A 223 -7.01 32.45 20.69
C VAL A 223 -6.84 33.70 21.54
N THR A 224 -5.59 34.15 21.65
CA THR A 224 -5.24 35.46 22.22
C THR A 224 -4.96 36.44 21.09
N GLN A 225 -5.54 37.63 21.22
CA GLN A 225 -5.35 38.76 20.33
C GLN A 225 -4.69 39.92 21.10
N LEU A 226 -3.60 40.43 20.55
CA LEU A 226 -2.92 41.65 21.00
C LEU A 226 -3.12 42.75 19.98
N ASP A 227 -3.79 43.81 20.40
CA ASP A 227 -4.05 44.99 19.56
C ASP A 227 -2.86 45.96 19.66
N PHE A 228 -2.38 46.44 18.51
CA PHE A 228 -1.29 47.40 18.45
C PHE A 228 -1.79 48.81 18.77
N GLU A 229 -1.13 49.49 19.71
CA GLU A 229 -1.41 50.88 20.08
C GLU A 229 -0.38 51.83 19.45
N ASN A 230 0.92 51.51 19.55
CA ASN A 230 2.01 52.39 19.12
C ASN A 230 3.07 51.65 18.29
N LEU A 231 2.66 50.99 17.21
CA LEU A 231 3.59 50.37 16.27
C LEU A 231 3.99 51.36 15.18
N TYR A 232 5.23 51.85 15.23
CA TYR A 232 5.76 52.86 14.31
C TYR A 232 6.82 52.28 13.35
N PRO A 233 7.13 52.98 12.23
CA PRO A 233 8.28 52.61 11.40
C PRO A 233 9.59 52.57 12.18
N GLY A 234 10.35 51.50 12.00
CA GLY A 234 11.60 51.26 12.75
C GLY A 234 11.41 50.57 14.10
N SER A 235 10.19 50.18 14.48
CA SER A 235 9.91 49.45 15.71
C SER A 235 10.04 47.93 15.54
N VAL A 236 10.43 47.27 16.63
CA VAL A 236 10.48 45.81 16.79
C VAL A 236 9.87 45.44 18.14
N VAL A 237 9.05 44.40 18.16
CA VAL A 237 8.55 43.79 19.40
C VAL A 237 8.65 42.28 19.31
N ALA A 238 9.11 41.62 20.37
CA ALA A 238 9.11 40.16 20.47
C ALA A 238 8.33 39.70 21.68
N VAL A 239 7.48 38.69 21.50
CA VAL A 239 6.64 38.11 22.55
C VAL A 239 6.89 36.61 22.66
N ARG A 240 6.90 36.09 23.89
CA ARG A 240 6.92 34.64 24.14
C ARG A 240 5.50 34.18 24.45
N VAL A 241 5.06 33.12 23.79
CA VAL A 241 3.72 32.55 23.95
C VAL A 241 3.83 31.05 24.22
N SER A 242 2.92 30.52 25.04
CA SER A 242 2.83 29.09 25.31
C SER A 242 1.39 28.60 25.16
N LEU A 243 1.21 27.28 25.08
CA LEU A 243 -0.12 26.66 25.07
C LEU A 243 -0.93 27.09 26.31
N HIS A 244 -2.26 27.17 26.19
CA HIS A 244 -3.12 27.41 27.35
C HIS A 244 -2.97 26.28 28.39
N ASN A 245 -3.15 26.61 29.67
CA ASN A 245 -3.00 25.65 30.78
C ASN A 245 -3.85 24.37 30.63
N PRO A 246 -5.11 24.42 30.14
CA PRO A 246 -5.88 23.19 29.88
C PRO A 246 -5.29 22.29 28.79
N THR A 247 -4.50 22.86 27.88
CA THR A 247 -3.95 22.16 26.71
C THR A 247 -2.60 21.51 26.98
N LYS A 248 -1.79 22.08 27.89
CA LYS A 248 -0.43 21.57 28.20
C LYS A 248 -0.39 20.08 28.57
N PRO A 249 -1.26 19.55 29.46
CA PRO A 249 -1.22 18.13 29.82
C PRO A 249 -1.47 17.19 28.63
N HIS A 250 -2.32 17.60 27.68
CA HIS A 250 -2.60 16.83 26.47
C HIS A 250 -1.40 16.80 25.54
N ALA A 251 -0.75 17.94 25.31
CA ALA A 251 0.45 18.02 24.47
C ALA A 251 1.61 17.21 25.08
N GLU A 252 1.84 17.29 26.39
CA GLU A 252 2.85 16.50 27.10
C GLU A 252 2.58 14.99 27.01
N TYR A 253 1.32 14.57 27.15
CA TYR A 253 0.94 13.17 26.96
C TYR A 253 1.24 12.70 25.52
N LEU A 254 0.84 13.47 24.51
CA LEU A 254 1.05 13.11 23.10
C LEU A 254 2.54 13.05 22.75
N GLN A 255 3.35 13.99 23.26
CA GLN A 255 4.80 13.96 23.04
C GLN A 255 5.43 12.71 23.67
N ARG A 256 5.04 12.34 24.90
CA ARG A 256 5.49 11.08 25.53
C ARG A 256 5.06 9.86 24.73
N LEU A 257 3.81 9.82 24.26
CA LEU A 257 3.30 8.74 23.44
C LEU A 257 4.09 8.60 22.14
N VAL A 258 4.28 9.70 21.40
CA VAL A 258 5.05 9.70 20.14
C VAL A 258 6.48 9.24 20.38
N ASN A 259 7.13 9.74 21.43
CA ASN A 259 8.49 9.29 21.79
C ASN A 259 8.52 7.78 22.09
N SER A 260 7.55 7.27 22.84
CA SER A 260 7.44 5.84 23.17
C SER A 260 7.15 4.96 21.95
N LEU A 261 6.33 5.43 21.00
CA LEU A 261 6.10 4.74 19.73
C LEU A 261 7.37 4.70 18.89
N GLN A 262 8.08 5.83 18.81
CA GLN A 262 9.32 5.97 18.03
C GLN A 262 10.47 5.12 18.59
N SER A 263 10.61 5.07 19.92
CA SER A 263 11.65 4.27 20.57
C SER A 263 11.23 2.81 20.80
N GLU A 264 9.98 2.45 20.44
CA GLU A 264 9.37 1.15 20.69
C GLU A 264 9.52 0.71 22.15
N SER A 265 9.35 1.64 23.10
CA SER A 265 9.62 1.40 24.52
C SER A 265 8.84 2.30 25.47
N GLY A 266 8.62 1.80 26.68
CA GLY A 266 8.01 2.54 27.79
C GLY A 266 6.54 2.20 27.98
N ALA A 267 6.00 2.58 29.15
CA ALA A 267 4.73 2.04 29.65
C ALA A 267 3.53 2.16 28.68
N VAL A 268 3.42 3.27 27.94
CA VAL A 268 2.31 3.48 26.99
C VAL A 268 2.45 2.58 25.75
N TYR A 269 3.68 2.36 25.28
CA TYR A 269 3.95 1.42 24.19
C TYR A 269 3.77 -0.03 24.65
N ASP A 270 4.19 -0.35 25.88
CA ASP A 270 4.01 -1.68 26.46
C ASP A 270 2.52 -2.03 26.63
N GLU A 271 1.69 -1.06 27.03
CA GLU A 271 0.23 -1.20 27.06
C GLU A 271 -0.33 -1.49 25.66
N LEU A 272 0.04 -0.68 24.65
CA LEU A 272 -0.37 -0.90 23.27
C LEU A 272 0.06 -2.29 22.77
N ARG A 273 1.29 -2.71 23.06
CA ARG A 273 1.82 -4.01 22.68
C ARG A 273 1.04 -5.15 23.35
N GLU A 274 0.65 -4.99 24.62
CA GLU A 274 -0.18 -5.98 25.30
C GLU A 274 -1.57 -6.10 24.64
N ILE A 275 -2.16 -4.98 24.24
CA ILE A 275 -3.44 -4.96 23.49
C ILE A 275 -3.27 -5.67 22.14
N ILE A 276 -2.25 -5.29 21.37
CA ILE A 276 -1.97 -5.84 20.05
C ILE A 276 -1.66 -7.34 20.13
N SER A 277 -0.96 -7.80 21.17
CA SER A 277 -0.60 -9.21 21.34
C SER A 277 -1.79 -10.18 21.40
N LYS A 278 -2.99 -9.67 21.69
CA LYS A 278 -4.24 -10.44 21.78
C LYS A 278 -5.01 -10.50 20.45
N LEU A 279 -4.59 -9.73 19.44
CA LEU A 279 -5.23 -9.68 18.13
C LEU A 279 -4.84 -10.89 17.29
N ASP A 280 -5.82 -11.50 16.64
CA ASP A 280 -5.59 -12.53 15.62
C ASP A 280 -5.44 -11.92 14.21
N LEU A 281 -5.18 -12.75 13.20
CA LEU A 281 -5.00 -12.29 11.81
C LEU A 281 -6.29 -11.68 11.21
N VAL A 282 -7.47 -12.02 11.73
CA VAL A 282 -8.76 -11.46 11.28
C VAL A 282 -8.98 -10.09 11.89
N ASP A 283 -8.62 -9.91 13.16
CA ASP A 283 -8.57 -8.61 13.83
C ASP A 283 -7.56 -7.68 13.14
N LEU A 284 -6.42 -8.21 12.71
CA LEU A 284 -5.40 -7.46 11.97
C LEU A 284 -5.87 -7.06 10.56
N ASN A 285 -6.57 -7.94 9.82
CA ASN A 285 -7.26 -7.56 8.58
C ASN A 285 -8.20 -6.38 8.83
N ARG A 286 -9.02 -6.44 9.90
CA ARG A 286 -9.96 -5.38 10.26
C ARG A 286 -9.24 -4.08 10.60
N SER A 287 -8.17 -4.14 11.39
CA SER A 287 -7.39 -2.96 11.81
C SER A 287 -6.65 -2.29 10.67
N LEU A 288 -6.05 -3.08 9.78
CA LEU A 288 -5.16 -2.58 8.73
C LEU A 288 -5.89 -2.32 7.41
N PHE A 289 -6.81 -3.18 7.01
CA PHE A 289 -7.38 -3.22 5.66
C PHE A 289 -8.92 -3.05 5.68
N THR A 290 -9.66 -3.96 5.05
CA THR A 290 -11.09 -3.85 4.68
C THR A 290 -11.33 -2.79 3.59
N CYS A 291 -11.73 -3.21 2.38
CA CYS A 291 -12.17 -2.26 1.33
C CYS A 291 -13.60 -1.73 1.58
N ASP A 292 -14.06 -0.75 0.80
CA ASP A 292 -15.38 -0.11 0.99
C ASP A 292 -16.54 -1.13 0.96
N GLU A 293 -16.50 -2.07 0.02
CA GLU A 293 -17.52 -3.10 -0.15
C GLU A 293 -17.56 -4.06 1.06
N GLU A 294 -16.41 -4.51 1.54
CA GLU A 294 -16.32 -5.37 2.75
C GLU A 294 -16.79 -4.63 4.00
N GLU A 295 -16.45 -3.35 4.13
CA GLU A 295 -16.87 -2.51 5.26
C GLU A 295 -18.40 -2.39 5.32
N ARG A 296 -19.04 -2.21 4.17
CA ARG A 296 -20.50 -2.16 4.03
C ARG A 296 -21.15 -3.51 4.34
N ASP A 297 -20.52 -4.61 3.91
CA ASP A 297 -21.03 -5.97 4.10
C ASP A 297 -21.19 -6.37 5.56
N HIS A 298 -20.33 -5.86 6.44
CA HIS A 298 -20.45 -6.07 7.88
C HIS A 298 -21.79 -5.57 8.45
N GLY A 299 -22.45 -4.62 7.79
CA GLY A 299 -23.80 -4.17 8.15
C GLY A 299 -23.86 -3.20 9.33
N TYR A 300 -22.73 -2.59 9.72
CA TYR A 300 -22.66 -1.59 10.79
C TYR A 300 -22.92 -0.16 10.31
N GLY A 301 -23.24 0.04 9.02
CA GLY A 301 -23.41 1.37 8.41
C GLY A 301 -22.09 2.07 8.06
N GLY A 302 -20.96 1.35 8.09
CA GLY A 302 -19.64 1.85 7.72
C GLY A 302 -19.41 1.92 6.21
N ALA A 303 -18.40 2.71 5.82
CA ALA A 303 -17.90 2.88 4.46
C ALA A 303 -16.44 3.38 4.51
N ALA A 304 -15.74 3.38 3.38
CA ALA A 304 -14.45 4.06 3.25
C ALA A 304 -14.60 5.56 3.49
N TYR A 305 -13.68 6.14 4.27
CA TYR A 305 -13.68 7.56 4.56
C TYR A 305 -13.45 8.37 3.29
N ASP A 306 -14.31 9.36 3.05
CA ASP A 306 -14.20 10.29 1.93
C ASP A 306 -13.54 11.59 2.41
N ILE A 307 -12.31 11.83 1.94
CA ILE A 307 -11.56 13.03 2.30
C ILE A 307 -12.02 14.16 1.37
N PRO A 308 -12.60 15.26 1.90
CA PRO A 308 -13.07 16.37 1.08
C PRO A 308 -11.97 16.91 0.15
N ASN A 309 -12.29 17.11 -1.12
CA ASN A 309 -11.36 17.56 -2.17
C ASN A 309 -10.21 16.59 -2.50
N TYR A 310 -10.33 15.31 -2.11
CA TYR A 310 -9.40 14.24 -2.50
C TYR A 310 -10.16 13.01 -3.01
N GLY A 311 -11.10 12.49 -2.23
CA GLY A 311 -11.87 11.28 -2.53
C GLY A 311 -11.76 10.21 -1.45
N ARG A 312 -12.28 9.02 -1.76
CA ARG A 312 -12.30 7.89 -0.84
C ARG A 312 -10.95 7.22 -0.70
N ILE A 313 -10.60 6.85 0.52
CA ILE A 313 -9.46 5.97 0.81
C ILE A 313 -9.74 4.54 0.31
N VAL A 314 -8.70 3.83 -0.11
CA VAL A 314 -8.83 2.47 -0.70
C VAL A 314 -9.14 1.39 0.34
N TYR A 315 -8.74 1.62 1.59
CA TYR A 315 -9.05 0.76 2.73
C TYR A 315 -9.59 1.61 3.87
N CYS A 316 -10.54 1.06 4.62
CA CYS A 316 -11.13 1.70 5.79
C CYS A 316 -10.19 1.64 7.01
N GLY A 317 -9.33 0.61 7.08
CA GLY A 317 -8.31 0.44 8.11
C GLY A 317 -7.11 1.37 7.94
N LEU A 318 -6.13 1.23 8.85
CA LEU A 318 -5.00 2.16 8.94
C LEU A 318 -4.18 2.22 7.65
N GLN A 319 -4.10 1.13 6.87
CA GLN A 319 -3.38 1.13 5.58
C GLN A 319 -3.89 2.22 4.63
N GLY A 320 -5.19 2.50 4.62
CA GLY A 320 -5.78 3.52 3.74
C GLY A 320 -5.23 4.91 4.02
N PHE A 321 -5.06 5.25 5.31
CA PHE A 321 -4.44 6.50 5.73
C PHE A 321 -2.93 6.50 5.51
N ILE A 322 -2.25 5.41 5.89
CA ILE A 322 -0.79 5.26 5.76
C ILE A 322 -0.34 5.37 4.31
N SER A 323 -1.09 4.79 3.37
CA SER A 323 -0.77 4.90 1.94
C SER A 323 -0.70 6.35 1.46
N ILE A 324 -1.57 7.23 1.97
CA ILE A 324 -1.54 8.67 1.66
C ILE A 324 -0.45 9.38 2.45
N LEU A 325 -0.30 9.09 3.75
CA LEU A 325 0.70 9.71 4.62
C LEU A 325 2.13 9.46 4.13
N THR A 326 2.41 8.31 3.52
CA THR A 326 3.73 8.03 2.91
C THR A 326 4.09 8.97 1.76
N GLU A 327 3.13 9.69 1.17
CA GLU A 327 3.38 10.73 0.16
C GLU A 327 3.50 12.13 0.78
N ILE A 328 2.71 12.39 1.83
CA ILE A 328 2.65 13.69 2.52
C ILE A 328 3.91 13.93 3.36
N SER A 329 4.23 12.98 4.25
CA SER A 329 5.21 13.19 5.32
C SER A 329 6.64 13.40 4.81
N PRO A 330 7.13 12.68 3.77
CA PRO A 330 8.45 12.95 3.20
C PRO A 330 8.57 14.35 2.58
N ARG A 331 7.48 14.88 2.04
CA ARG A 331 7.42 16.19 1.35
C ARG A 331 7.00 17.34 2.25
N ASN A 332 6.60 17.05 3.50
CA ASN A 332 6.03 18.05 4.41
C ASN A 332 4.84 18.79 3.75
N ASP A 333 4.00 18.07 2.98
CA ASP A 333 2.89 18.65 2.23
C ASP A 333 1.69 18.96 3.14
N LEU A 334 1.85 19.99 3.96
CA LEU A 334 0.80 20.46 4.87
C LEU A 334 -0.43 21.01 4.12
N GLY A 335 -0.33 21.28 2.82
CA GLY A 335 -1.44 21.75 1.97
C GLY A 335 -2.38 20.63 1.53
N HIS A 336 -2.02 19.36 1.74
CA HIS A 336 -2.80 18.22 1.31
C HIS A 336 -4.23 18.22 1.91
N PRO A 337 -5.28 17.82 1.16
CA PRO A 337 -6.65 17.79 1.66
C PRO A 337 -6.85 16.96 2.93
N LEU A 338 -6.10 15.87 3.10
CA LEU A 338 -6.07 15.08 4.35
C LEU A 338 -5.68 15.96 5.55
N CYS A 339 -4.63 16.78 5.43
CA CYS A 339 -4.19 17.68 6.49
C CYS A 339 -5.19 18.81 6.73
N ASN A 340 -5.85 19.31 5.68
CA ASN A 340 -6.95 20.28 5.82
C ASN A 340 -8.10 19.69 6.63
N ASN A 341 -8.56 18.49 6.27
CA ASN A 341 -9.67 17.83 6.98
C ASN A 341 -9.37 17.59 8.47
N LEU A 342 -8.13 17.20 8.82
CA LEU A 342 -7.69 17.06 10.21
C LEU A 342 -7.66 18.38 10.99
N ARG A 343 -7.44 19.52 10.31
CA ARG A 343 -7.53 20.85 10.91
C ARG A 343 -8.97 21.30 11.07
N ASP A 344 -9.81 20.98 10.08
CA ASP A 344 -11.21 21.42 10.02
C ASP A 344 -12.10 20.71 11.05
N GLY A 345 -11.76 19.49 11.46
CA GLY A 345 -12.53 18.79 12.49
C GLY A 345 -11.97 17.45 12.95
N ASN A 346 -12.77 16.76 13.77
CA ASN A 346 -12.37 15.51 14.45
C ASN A 346 -12.81 14.24 13.72
N TRP A 347 -13.54 14.37 12.61
CA TRP A 347 -14.25 13.25 11.97
C TRP A 347 -13.33 12.09 11.59
N MET A 348 -12.12 12.38 11.11
CA MET A 348 -11.14 11.36 10.74
C MET A 348 -10.61 10.60 11.97
N LEU A 349 -10.42 11.31 13.10
CA LEU A 349 -9.99 10.71 14.37
C LEU A 349 -11.06 9.75 14.89
N ASP A 350 -12.31 10.23 14.91
CA ASP A 350 -13.46 9.46 15.38
C ASP A 350 -13.69 8.24 14.49
N TYR A 351 -13.67 8.42 13.17
CA TYR A 351 -13.79 7.33 12.20
C TYR A 351 -12.75 6.23 12.40
N ALA A 352 -11.47 6.60 12.51
CA ALA A 352 -10.37 5.64 12.63
C ALA A 352 -10.50 4.74 13.86
N ALA A 353 -11.03 5.28 14.97
CA ALA A 353 -11.23 4.52 16.21
C ALA A 353 -12.59 3.80 16.27
N ASP A 354 -13.70 4.48 15.92
CA ASP A 354 -15.06 3.97 16.05
C ASP A 354 -15.30 2.71 15.23
N ARG A 355 -14.74 2.63 14.02
CA ARG A 355 -14.93 1.47 13.13
C ARG A 355 -14.43 0.15 13.74
N LEU A 356 -13.47 0.21 14.67
CA LEU A 356 -12.90 -0.97 15.34
C LEU A 356 -13.75 -1.43 16.53
N ASN A 357 -14.76 -0.67 16.93
CA ASN A 357 -15.56 -0.97 18.13
C ASN A 357 -16.58 -2.11 17.93
N HIS A 358 -16.89 -2.48 16.68
CA HIS A 358 -17.95 -3.43 16.36
C HIS A 358 -17.55 -4.90 16.47
N ARG A 359 -16.25 -5.20 16.58
CA ARG A 359 -15.72 -6.56 16.73
C ARG A 359 -15.02 -6.71 18.07
N GLU A 360 -15.33 -7.79 18.78
CA GLU A 360 -14.83 -8.05 20.14
C GLU A 360 -13.30 -7.98 20.23
N GLY A 361 -12.58 -8.61 19.30
CA GLY A 361 -11.12 -8.62 19.27
C GLY A 361 -10.49 -7.22 19.15
N THR A 362 -11.13 -6.29 18.43
CA THR A 362 -10.59 -4.94 18.18
C THR A 362 -11.13 -3.85 19.11
N GLN A 363 -12.07 -4.17 20.01
CA GLN A 363 -12.70 -3.18 20.91
C GLN A 363 -11.70 -2.51 21.86
N VAL A 364 -10.74 -3.26 22.38
CA VAL A 364 -9.73 -2.72 23.31
C VAL A 364 -8.81 -1.74 22.58
N LEU A 365 -8.40 -2.07 21.35
CA LEU A 365 -7.63 -1.17 20.49
C LEU A 365 -8.43 0.09 20.12
N SER A 366 -9.71 -0.05 19.75
CA SER A 366 -10.64 1.07 19.55
C SER A 366 -10.63 2.02 20.75
N LYS A 367 -10.81 1.47 21.96
CA LYS A 367 -10.85 2.27 23.19
C LYS A 367 -9.53 3.00 23.44
N TRP A 368 -8.39 2.33 23.25
CA TRP A 368 -7.07 2.92 23.39
C TRP A 368 -6.85 4.08 22.39
N LEU A 369 -7.26 3.89 21.13
CA LEU A 369 -7.20 4.94 20.11
C LEU A 369 -8.10 6.13 20.46
N LYS A 370 -9.33 5.90 20.95
CA LYS A 370 -10.22 6.97 21.42
C LYS A 370 -9.59 7.79 22.53
N THR A 371 -9.07 7.13 23.57
CA THR A 371 -8.40 7.81 24.68
C THR A 371 -7.20 8.64 24.22
N THR A 372 -6.43 8.10 23.26
CA THR A 372 -5.32 8.81 22.64
C THR A 372 -5.80 10.03 21.85
N PHE A 373 -6.81 9.85 20.99
CA PHE A 373 -7.35 10.92 20.17
C PHE A 373 -8.11 11.97 20.96
N ASP A 374 -8.65 11.66 22.13
CA ASP A 374 -9.25 12.67 23.00
C ASP A 374 -8.22 13.70 23.45
N SER A 375 -6.96 13.32 23.71
CA SER A 375 -5.89 14.30 23.92
C SER A 375 -5.55 15.08 22.65
N LEU A 376 -5.53 14.41 21.49
CA LEU A 376 -5.28 15.05 20.19
C LEU A 376 -6.34 16.09 19.81
N LYS A 377 -7.61 15.88 20.19
CA LYS A 377 -8.71 16.84 19.96
C LYS A 377 -8.57 18.12 20.79
N ASN A 378 -7.77 18.10 21.85
CA ASN A 378 -7.60 19.20 22.82
C ASN A 378 -6.31 20.00 22.65
N ILE A 379 -5.57 19.80 21.54
CA ILE A 379 -4.41 20.61 21.15
C ILE A 379 -4.74 21.54 19.97
N PRO A 380 -3.93 22.58 19.71
CA PRO A 380 -4.11 23.46 18.56
C PRO A 380 -4.26 22.71 17.24
N ARG A 381 -5.21 23.17 16.40
CA ARG A 381 -5.57 22.48 15.15
C ARG A 381 -4.38 22.31 14.21
N TYR A 382 -3.48 23.30 14.14
CA TYR A 382 -2.30 23.24 13.29
C TYR A 382 -1.30 22.13 13.68
N LEU A 383 -1.35 21.61 14.92
CA LEU A 383 -0.51 20.51 15.38
C LEU A 383 -1.13 19.12 15.11
N ILE A 384 -2.44 19.03 14.91
CA ILE A 384 -3.14 17.75 14.77
C ILE A 384 -2.57 16.89 13.64
N PRO A 385 -2.31 17.41 12.40
CA PRO A 385 -1.84 16.57 11.32
C PRO A 385 -0.53 15.82 11.62
N CYS A 386 0.45 16.47 12.28
CA CYS A 386 1.72 15.82 12.55
C CYS A 386 1.65 14.79 13.69
N TYR A 387 0.81 15.04 14.70
CA TYR A 387 0.58 14.07 15.77
C TYR A 387 -0.27 12.89 15.29
N PHE A 388 -1.28 13.14 14.46
CA PHE A 388 -2.08 12.11 13.83
C PHE A 388 -1.20 11.14 13.03
N ASP A 389 -0.34 11.67 12.15
CA ASP A 389 0.63 10.86 11.40
C ASP A 389 1.53 10.03 12.32
N ALA A 390 2.19 10.67 13.30
CA ALA A 390 3.10 9.97 14.21
C ALA A 390 2.41 8.85 15.00
N ILE A 391 1.17 9.08 15.46
CA ILE A 391 0.39 8.09 16.21
C ILE A 391 -0.07 6.97 15.29
N LEU A 392 -0.70 7.26 14.15
CA LEU A 392 -1.18 6.22 13.24
C LEU A 392 -0.04 5.39 12.67
N SER A 393 1.07 6.03 12.27
CA SER A 393 2.25 5.35 11.74
C SER A 393 2.87 4.44 12.80
N GLY A 394 3.01 4.90 14.05
CA GLY A 394 3.51 4.06 15.14
C GLY A 394 2.59 2.87 15.48
N VAL A 395 1.27 3.08 15.51
CA VAL A 395 0.30 1.99 15.74
C VAL A 395 0.30 1.01 14.58
N TYR A 396 0.36 1.50 13.34
CA TYR A 396 0.45 0.68 12.14
C TYR A 396 1.72 -0.19 12.16
N GLU A 397 2.89 0.38 12.48
CA GLU A 397 4.15 -0.37 12.60
C GLU A 397 4.03 -1.48 13.66
N ALA A 398 3.43 -1.19 14.81
CA ALA A 398 3.23 -2.19 15.86
C ALA A 398 2.28 -3.34 15.44
N LEU A 399 1.20 -3.02 14.71
CA LEU A 399 0.26 -4.02 14.16
C LEU A 399 0.92 -4.89 13.08
N VAL A 400 1.70 -4.27 12.19
CA VAL A 400 2.45 -4.98 11.14
C VAL A 400 3.51 -5.90 11.75
N ALA A 401 4.26 -5.41 12.75
CA ALA A 401 5.24 -6.23 13.46
C ALA A 401 4.58 -7.45 14.13
N HIS A 402 3.43 -7.26 14.80
CA HIS A 402 2.67 -8.37 15.38
C HIS A 402 2.14 -9.35 14.32
N THR A 403 1.71 -8.85 13.16
CA THR A 403 1.29 -9.69 12.03
C THR A 403 2.39 -10.68 11.65
N TYR A 404 3.64 -10.23 11.56
CA TYR A 404 4.78 -11.10 11.25
C TYR A 404 5.08 -12.11 12.35
N GLN A 405 4.89 -11.74 13.62
CA GLN A 405 5.08 -12.66 14.75
C GLN A 405 4.10 -13.84 14.75
N LEU A 406 2.92 -13.68 14.13
CA LEU A 406 1.93 -14.74 13.99
C LEU A 406 2.22 -15.69 12.81
N MET A 407 3.24 -15.42 11.99
CA MET A 407 3.55 -16.19 10.79
C MET A 407 4.78 -17.09 10.98
N PRO A 408 4.99 -18.09 10.09
CA PRO A 408 6.15 -18.97 10.14
C PRO A 408 7.50 -18.24 10.01
N GLU A 409 8.59 -18.92 10.40
CA GLU A 409 9.97 -18.41 10.42
C GLU A 409 10.40 -17.74 9.11
N PHE A 410 10.08 -18.35 7.96
CA PHE A 410 10.36 -17.79 6.62
C PHE A 410 9.85 -16.36 6.43
N ILE A 411 8.76 -15.99 7.12
CA ILE A 411 8.22 -14.63 7.10
C ILE A 411 8.69 -13.82 8.31
N ARG A 412 8.54 -14.38 9.52
CA ARG A 412 8.84 -13.69 10.77
C ARG A 412 10.28 -13.19 10.82
N ASP A 413 11.21 -14.05 10.41
CA ASP A 413 12.65 -13.81 10.48
C ASP A 413 13.25 -13.55 9.07
N GLY A 414 12.39 -13.51 8.04
CA GLY A 414 12.77 -13.28 6.65
C GLY A 414 13.00 -11.80 6.30
N HIS A 415 13.45 -11.56 5.06
CA HIS A 415 13.67 -10.22 4.53
C HIS A 415 12.34 -9.45 4.30
N ASN A 416 12.45 -8.14 4.08
CA ASN A 416 11.31 -7.23 3.91
C ASN A 416 10.35 -7.63 2.77
N PHE A 417 10.84 -8.24 1.69
CA PHE A 417 9.99 -8.54 0.54
C PHE A 417 9.00 -9.70 0.78
N PRO A 418 9.43 -10.89 1.27
CA PRO A 418 8.49 -11.90 1.76
C PRO A 418 7.50 -11.35 2.81
N GLN A 419 7.99 -10.54 3.75
CA GLN A 419 7.15 -9.90 4.77
C GLN A 419 6.08 -8.98 4.17
N THR A 420 6.44 -8.17 3.17
CA THR A 420 5.48 -7.26 2.51
C THR A 420 4.42 -8.03 1.73
N LEU A 421 4.81 -9.09 1.01
CA LEU A 421 3.85 -9.98 0.34
C LEU A 421 2.95 -10.72 1.33
N ALA A 422 3.51 -11.22 2.44
CA ALA A 422 2.75 -11.90 3.48
C ALA A 422 1.78 -10.95 4.19
N LEU A 423 2.16 -9.68 4.40
CA LEU A 423 1.23 -8.65 4.88
C LEU A 423 0.08 -8.44 3.88
N ALA A 424 0.38 -8.43 2.57
CA ALA A 424 -0.63 -8.29 1.54
C ALA A 424 -1.62 -9.47 1.50
N THR A 425 -1.25 -10.67 1.94
CA THR A 425 -2.19 -11.81 1.98
C THR A 425 -3.36 -11.58 2.95
N LEU A 426 -3.17 -10.77 4.01
CA LEU A 426 -4.24 -10.42 4.93
C LEU A 426 -5.39 -9.69 4.23
N GLN A 427 -5.13 -8.98 3.13
CA GLN A 427 -6.15 -8.21 2.40
C GLN A 427 -7.31 -9.10 1.94
N PHE A 428 -7.01 -10.32 1.52
CA PHE A 428 -7.97 -11.22 0.87
C PHE A 428 -8.75 -12.10 1.84
N LEU A 429 -8.35 -12.10 3.11
CA LEU A 429 -8.81 -13.05 4.11
C LEU A 429 -9.61 -12.32 5.19
N SER A 430 -10.92 -12.30 5.01
CA SER A 430 -11.85 -11.64 5.92
C SER A 430 -13.09 -12.50 6.17
N ALA A 431 -13.74 -12.26 7.30
CA ALA A 431 -15.02 -12.88 7.65
C ALA A 431 -16.15 -12.08 6.99
N CYS A 432 -16.54 -12.48 5.78
CA CYS A 432 -17.56 -11.79 4.97
C CYS A 432 -18.94 -12.42 5.18
N LYS A 433 -19.93 -11.63 5.57
CA LYS A 433 -21.28 -12.10 5.92
C LYS A 433 -22.07 -12.53 4.69
N SER A 434 -21.98 -11.78 3.58
CA SER A 434 -22.65 -12.15 2.33
C SER A 434 -21.97 -13.31 1.57
N ALA A 435 -20.75 -13.68 1.95
CA ALA A 435 -19.92 -14.66 1.26
C ALA A 435 -19.17 -15.57 2.24
N ASN A 436 -19.94 -16.29 3.06
CA ASN A 436 -19.49 -17.31 3.99
C ASN A 436 -19.31 -18.69 3.31
N LEU A 437 -18.75 -19.66 4.04
CA LEU A 437 -18.73 -21.06 3.62
C LEU A 437 -20.08 -21.74 3.88
N PRO A 438 -20.48 -22.75 3.08
CA PRO A 438 -21.58 -23.62 3.46
C PRO A 438 -21.30 -24.29 4.83
N PRO A 439 -22.31 -24.46 5.71
CA PRO A 439 -22.11 -24.99 7.06
C PRO A 439 -21.43 -26.37 7.08
N LEU A 440 -20.16 -26.43 7.51
CA LEU A 440 -19.34 -27.66 7.51
C LEU A 440 -19.94 -28.77 8.39
N SER A 441 -19.50 -30.03 8.20
CA SER A 441 -19.96 -31.17 9.00
C SER A 441 -19.83 -30.93 10.52
N PRO A 442 -20.81 -31.35 11.34
CA PRO A 442 -20.72 -31.35 12.80
C PRO A 442 -19.53 -32.17 13.34
N ALA A 443 -18.99 -33.10 12.55
CA ALA A 443 -17.86 -33.93 12.93
C ALA A 443 -16.50 -33.22 12.80
N VAL A 444 -16.42 -32.08 12.08
CA VAL A 444 -15.18 -31.31 11.95
C VAL A 444 -14.78 -30.70 13.30
N LYS A 445 -13.54 -30.93 13.73
CA LYS A 445 -12.96 -30.39 14.97
C LYS A 445 -11.64 -29.66 14.70
N PRO A 446 -11.40 -28.47 15.29
CA PRO A 446 -12.35 -27.68 16.09
C PRO A 446 -13.58 -27.27 15.28
N GLN A 447 -14.66 -26.87 15.97
CA GLN A 447 -15.85 -26.42 15.26
C GLN A 447 -15.53 -25.12 14.52
N PRO A 448 -15.95 -24.98 13.26
CA PRO A 448 -15.80 -23.73 12.55
C PRO A 448 -16.64 -22.62 13.22
N PRO A 449 -16.17 -21.35 13.17
CA PRO A 449 -16.96 -20.21 13.60
C PRO A 449 -18.21 -20.06 12.73
N GLU A 450 -19.24 -19.38 13.24
CA GLU A 450 -20.48 -19.12 12.50
C GLU A 450 -20.22 -18.38 11.18
N ILE A 451 -19.33 -17.39 11.21
CA ILE A 451 -18.81 -16.71 10.03
C ILE A 451 -17.35 -17.13 9.86
N CYS A 452 -17.08 -17.93 8.84
CA CYS A 452 -15.74 -18.36 8.50
C CYS A 452 -15.00 -17.26 7.75
N VAL A 453 -13.67 -17.29 7.87
CA VAL A 453 -12.82 -16.54 6.96
C VAL A 453 -12.90 -17.18 5.58
N THR A 454 -13.18 -16.36 4.58
CA THR A 454 -13.21 -16.75 3.18
C THR A 454 -12.20 -15.95 2.38
N LEU A 455 -11.76 -16.52 1.26
CA LEU A 455 -10.76 -15.91 0.39
C LEU A 455 -11.44 -15.13 -0.74
N SER A 456 -11.18 -13.83 -0.79
CA SER A 456 -11.51 -12.96 -1.92
C SER A 456 -10.52 -13.21 -3.06
N ALA A 457 -11.01 -13.31 -4.29
CA ALA A 457 -10.13 -13.35 -5.45
C ALA A 457 -9.28 -12.05 -5.54
N GLY A 458 -9.91 -10.88 -5.50
CA GLY A 458 -9.19 -9.61 -5.52
C GLY A 458 -10.07 -8.43 -5.15
N LEU A 459 -9.42 -7.33 -4.77
CA LEU A 459 -10.12 -6.14 -4.31
C LEU A 459 -10.04 -5.01 -5.35
N PRO A 460 -11.10 -4.18 -5.46
CA PRO A 460 -12.39 -4.28 -4.74
C PRO A 460 -13.43 -5.20 -5.41
N HIS A 461 -13.25 -5.56 -6.69
CA HIS A 461 -14.32 -6.14 -7.51
C HIS A 461 -14.85 -7.51 -7.07
N PHE A 462 -14.01 -8.34 -6.43
CA PHE A 462 -14.33 -9.70 -6.02
C PHE A 462 -14.26 -9.87 -4.50
N SER A 463 -14.86 -8.91 -3.78
CA SER A 463 -14.73 -8.77 -2.34
C SER A 463 -15.94 -9.29 -1.56
N THR A 464 -17.16 -9.25 -2.12
CA THR A 464 -18.40 -9.56 -1.37
C THR A 464 -19.42 -10.31 -2.22
N GLY A 465 -20.46 -10.84 -1.57
CA GLY A 465 -21.55 -11.57 -2.20
C GLY A 465 -21.10 -12.79 -2.99
N TYR A 466 -21.86 -13.13 -4.03
CA TYR A 466 -21.53 -14.28 -4.88
C TYR A 466 -20.16 -14.13 -5.56
N MET A 467 -19.71 -12.89 -5.84
CA MET A 467 -18.46 -12.59 -6.55
C MET A 467 -17.18 -12.79 -5.73
N ARG A 468 -17.26 -13.09 -4.43
CA ARG A 468 -16.06 -13.18 -3.58
C ARG A 468 -15.23 -14.45 -3.81
N CYS A 469 -15.89 -15.60 -3.71
CA CYS A 469 -15.24 -16.89 -3.57
C CYS A 469 -15.26 -17.65 -4.91
N TRP A 470 -14.10 -17.65 -5.59
CA TRP A 470 -13.88 -18.39 -6.83
C TRP A 470 -13.01 -19.62 -6.57
N GLY A 471 -13.48 -20.82 -6.93
CA GLY A 471 -12.78 -22.08 -6.65
C GLY A 471 -11.41 -22.13 -7.31
N ARG A 472 -11.32 -21.68 -8.57
CA ARG A 472 -10.05 -21.56 -9.28
C ARG A 472 -9.06 -20.67 -8.55
N ASP A 473 -9.39 -19.40 -8.35
CA ASP A 473 -8.54 -18.40 -7.71
C ASP A 473 -8.13 -18.85 -6.31
N THR A 474 -9.10 -19.38 -5.55
CA THR A 474 -8.87 -19.92 -4.20
C THR A 474 -7.78 -20.97 -4.22
N PHE A 475 -7.90 -22.01 -5.04
CA PHE A 475 -6.98 -23.13 -4.98
C PHE A 475 -5.67 -22.91 -5.74
N ILE A 476 -5.58 -21.89 -6.58
CA ILE A 476 -4.30 -21.36 -7.08
C ILE A 476 -3.58 -20.59 -5.96
N ALA A 477 -4.29 -19.72 -5.23
CA ALA A 477 -3.70 -18.81 -4.25
C ALA A 477 -3.43 -19.45 -2.87
N ILE A 478 -4.16 -20.52 -2.50
CA ILE A 478 -4.22 -21.02 -1.12
C ILE A 478 -2.86 -21.39 -0.53
N ARG A 479 -1.92 -21.90 -1.34
CA ARG A 479 -0.58 -22.23 -0.86
C ARG A 479 0.16 -20.97 -0.41
N GLY A 480 0.31 -19.99 -1.29
CA GLY A 480 0.96 -18.72 -0.94
C GLY A 480 0.22 -17.92 0.13
N VAL A 481 -1.12 -17.81 0.04
CA VAL A 481 -1.93 -16.96 0.93
C VAL A 481 -2.19 -17.59 2.30
N MET A 482 -2.15 -18.91 2.42
CA MET A 482 -2.47 -19.60 3.68
C MET A 482 -1.39 -20.57 4.17
N TYR A 483 -0.82 -21.43 3.32
CA TYR A 483 0.12 -22.45 3.81
C TYR A 483 1.44 -21.80 4.24
N LEU A 484 2.01 -20.96 3.37
CA LEU A 484 3.26 -20.25 3.64
C LEU A 484 3.14 -19.21 4.76
N THR A 485 1.92 -18.79 5.09
CA THR A 485 1.63 -17.87 6.21
C THR A 485 1.08 -18.60 7.45
N GLY A 486 1.07 -19.93 7.48
CA GLY A 486 0.68 -20.73 8.65
C GLY A 486 -0.83 -20.84 8.94
N ARG A 487 -1.70 -20.36 8.05
CA ARG A 487 -3.17 -20.31 8.19
C ARG A 487 -3.86 -21.64 7.82
N PHE A 488 -3.31 -22.76 8.27
CA PHE A 488 -3.78 -24.10 7.89
C PHE A 488 -5.22 -24.40 8.33
N GLN A 489 -5.65 -23.91 9.50
CA GLN A 489 -6.98 -24.19 10.02
C GLN A 489 -8.09 -23.60 9.13
N GLU A 490 -7.90 -22.39 8.61
CA GLU A 490 -8.85 -21.73 7.72
C GLU A 490 -8.82 -22.37 6.33
N ALA A 491 -7.63 -22.69 5.84
CA ALA A 491 -7.48 -23.45 4.60
C ALA A 491 -8.25 -24.78 4.63
N ARG A 492 -8.14 -25.52 5.74
CA ARG A 492 -8.88 -26.77 5.95
C ARG A 492 -10.38 -26.55 5.84
N TYR A 493 -10.92 -25.50 6.45
CA TYR A 493 -12.34 -25.17 6.34
C TYR A 493 -12.75 -24.84 4.90
N ILE A 494 -11.94 -24.06 4.17
CA ILE A 494 -12.21 -23.73 2.77
C ILE A 494 -12.20 -24.99 1.89
N ILE A 495 -11.20 -25.86 2.03
CA ILE A 495 -11.08 -27.13 1.29
C ILE A 495 -12.35 -27.97 1.49
N LEU A 496 -12.77 -28.16 2.75
CA LEU A 496 -13.98 -28.92 3.08
C LEU A 496 -15.23 -28.19 2.56
N GLY A 497 -15.28 -26.87 2.71
CA GLY A 497 -16.36 -25.98 2.24
C GLY A 497 -16.68 -26.17 0.77
N PHE A 498 -15.68 -26.10 -0.10
CA PHE A 498 -15.83 -26.36 -1.53
C PHE A 498 -16.13 -27.84 -1.81
N GLY A 499 -15.54 -28.78 -1.06
CA GLY A 499 -15.81 -30.21 -1.20
C GLY A 499 -17.28 -30.58 -0.95
N GLN A 500 -18.00 -29.84 -0.09
CA GLN A 500 -19.44 -30.03 0.13
C GLN A 500 -20.26 -29.80 -1.14
N CYS A 501 -19.77 -28.96 -2.04
CA CYS A 501 -20.42 -28.62 -3.30
C CYS A 501 -20.01 -29.54 -4.45
N LEU A 502 -19.13 -30.53 -4.26
CA LEU A 502 -18.70 -31.43 -5.36
C LEU A 502 -19.94 -32.04 -6.05
N ARG A 503 -20.04 -31.84 -7.36
CA ARG A 503 -21.10 -32.37 -8.24
C ARG A 503 -20.54 -32.57 -9.64
N HIS A 504 -21.02 -33.55 -10.40
CA HIS A 504 -20.50 -33.90 -11.73
C HIS A 504 -19.01 -34.29 -11.71
N GLY A 505 -18.49 -34.68 -10.54
CA GLY A 505 -17.04 -34.83 -10.32
C GLY A 505 -16.25 -33.52 -10.38
N LEU A 506 -16.91 -32.37 -10.29
CA LEU A 506 -16.34 -31.03 -10.40
C LEU A 506 -16.50 -30.23 -9.10
N ILE A 507 -15.55 -29.34 -8.85
CA ILE A 507 -15.65 -28.26 -7.86
C ILE A 507 -16.18 -27.01 -8.57
N PRO A 508 -17.10 -26.25 -7.96
CA PRO A 508 -17.66 -25.08 -8.62
C PRO A 508 -16.63 -23.97 -8.79
N ASN A 509 -16.75 -23.21 -9.88
CA ASN A 509 -15.98 -21.98 -10.03
C ASN A 509 -16.53 -20.90 -9.11
N LEU A 510 -17.84 -20.67 -9.13
CA LEU A 510 -18.51 -19.73 -8.25
C LEU A 510 -19.11 -20.49 -7.06
N LEU A 511 -18.72 -20.16 -5.81
CA LEU A 511 -19.22 -20.89 -4.64
C LEU A 511 -20.63 -20.46 -4.19
N ASP A 512 -20.89 -19.15 -4.12
CA ASP A 512 -22.15 -18.53 -3.63
C ASP A 512 -22.72 -19.18 -2.34
N ASN A 513 -21.89 -19.25 -1.29
CA ASN A 513 -22.23 -19.88 -0.01
C ASN A 513 -22.65 -21.37 -0.11
N GLY A 514 -22.42 -22.04 -1.24
CA GLY A 514 -22.93 -23.37 -1.55
C GLY A 514 -24.42 -23.42 -1.90
N THR A 515 -25.07 -22.27 -2.12
CA THR A 515 -26.51 -22.19 -2.41
C THR A 515 -26.82 -22.30 -3.91
N LYS A 516 -26.14 -21.50 -4.75
CA LYS A 516 -26.22 -21.57 -6.22
C LYS A 516 -24.83 -21.67 -6.85
N PRO A 517 -24.02 -22.68 -6.48
CA PRO A 517 -22.70 -22.82 -7.04
C PRO A 517 -22.78 -23.12 -8.55
N ARG A 518 -21.85 -22.55 -9.33
CA ARG A 518 -21.79 -22.74 -10.79
C ARG A 518 -20.62 -23.63 -11.18
N PHE A 519 -20.90 -24.63 -12.02
CA PHE A 519 -19.95 -25.66 -12.49
C PHE A 519 -19.62 -25.46 -13.96
N ASN A 520 -19.19 -24.26 -14.33
CA ASN A 520 -18.80 -23.89 -15.70
C ASN A 520 -17.30 -24.02 -15.96
N CYS A 521 -16.53 -24.48 -14.97
CA CYS A 521 -15.09 -24.67 -15.08
C CYS A 521 -14.72 -26.15 -14.95
N ARG A 522 -13.68 -26.57 -15.67
CA ARG A 522 -13.09 -27.92 -15.59
C ARG A 522 -11.73 -27.95 -14.88
N ASP A 523 -11.21 -26.78 -14.49
CA ASP A 523 -9.89 -26.64 -13.90
C ASP A 523 -9.91 -26.57 -12.37
N ALA A 524 -10.95 -25.98 -11.75
CA ALA A 524 -11.03 -25.82 -10.29
C ALA A 524 -10.92 -27.15 -9.53
N ILE A 525 -11.43 -28.26 -10.08
CA ILE A 525 -11.29 -29.60 -9.46
C ILE A 525 -9.82 -30.02 -9.34
N TRP A 526 -9.01 -29.79 -10.37
CA TRP A 526 -7.60 -30.19 -10.38
C TRP A 526 -6.77 -29.30 -9.46
N TRP A 527 -7.11 -28.00 -9.39
CA TRP A 527 -6.54 -27.10 -8.40
C TRP A 527 -6.91 -27.49 -6.97
N TRP A 528 -8.17 -27.83 -6.72
CA TRP A 528 -8.64 -28.32 -5.40
C TRP A 528 -7.89 -29.58 -4.98
N LEU A 529 -7.79 -30.59 -5.85
CA LEU A 529 -7.06 -31.82 -5.57
C LEU A 529 -5.57 -31.57 -5.32
N ASN A 530 -4.94 -30.71 -6.13
CA ASN A 530 -3.54 -30.34 -5.95
C ASN A 530 -3.31 -29.54 -4.65
N SER A 531 -4.25 -28.69 -4.25
CA SER A 531 -4.19 -27.97 -2.97
C SER A 531 -4.26 -28.92 -1.78
N ILE A 532 -5.08 -29.98 -1.86
CA ILE A 532 -5.14 -31.02 -0.81
C ILE A 532 -3.82 -31.78 -0.72
N LYS A 533 -3.21 -32.12 -1.86
CA LYS A 533 -1.84 -32.70 -1.88
C LYS A 533 -0.88 -31.78 -1.12
N GLN A 534 -0.85 -30.50 -1.45
CA GLN A 534 0.02 -29.51 -0.81
C GLN A 534 -0.28 -29.36 0.68
N TYR A 535 -1.56 -29.32 1.07
CA TYR A 535 -1.97 -29.31 2.48
C TYR A 535 -1.45 -30.54 3.23
N VAL A 536 -1.59 -31.74 2.66
CA VAL A 536 -1.11 -32.98 3.28
C VAL A 536 0.41 -32.99 3.46
N GLN A 537 1.13 -32.30 2.57
CA GLN A 537 2.58 -32.20 2.58
C GLN A 537 3.11 -31.12 3.53
N GLU A 538 2.43 -29.98 3.64
CA GLU A 538 2.94 -28.79 4.34
C GLU A 538 2.28 -28.54 5.71
N ALA A 539 1.02 -28.96 5.91
CA ALA A 539 0.31 -28.73 7.16
C ALA A 539 0.81 -29.66 8.28
N PRO A 540 0.85 -29.18 9.54
CA PRO A 540 1.04 -30.04 10.69
C PRO A 540 -0.05 -31.13 10.72
N GLN A 541 0.37 -32.40 10.80
CA GLN A 541 -0.55 -33.56 10.75
C GLN A 541 -1.45 -33.56 9.49
N GLY A 542 -0.97 -33.02 8.37
CA GLY A 542 -1.78 -32.76 7.18
C GLY A 542 -2.55 -33.97 6.65
N LYS A 543 -2.05 -35.20 6.83
CA LYS A 543 -2.71 -36.45 6.43
C LYS A 543 -4.10 -36.64 7.09
N ASP A 544 -4.35 -36.05 8.25
CA ASP A 544 -5.62 -36.24 8.95
C ASP A 544 -6.81 -35.55 8.26
N ILE A 545 -6.56 -34.53 7.42
CA ILE A 545 -7.62 -33.90 6.63
C ILE A 545 -8.34 -34.90 5.72
N LEU A 546 -7.66 -35.96 5.28
CA LEU A 546 -8.23 -36.99 4.41
C LEU A 546 -9.38 -37.75 5.09
N LYS A 547 -9.41 -37.77 6.43
CA LYS A 547 -10.44 -38.44 7.24
C LYS A 547 -11.56 -37.49 7.67
N ASP A 548 -11.42 -36.19 7.42
CA ASP A 548 -12.43 -35.21 7.78
C ASP A 548 -13.72 -35.46 7.01
N MET A 549 -14.84 -35.24 7.69
CA MET A 549 -16.15 -35.40 7.11
C MET A 549 -16.55 -34.15 6.32
N VAL A 550 -16.91 -34.37 5.07
CA VAL A 550 -17.51 -33.40 4.16
C VAL A 550 -19.01 -33.67 4.13
N SER A 551 -19.83 -32.71 4.57
CA SER A 551 -21.29 -32.79 4.42
C SER A 551 -21.70 -32.48 2.98
N ARG A 552 -21.89 -33.50 2.16
CA ARG A 552 -22.25 -33.33 0.75
C ARG A 552 -23.61 -32.67 0.61
N ILE A 553 -23.63 -31.46 0.03
CA ILE A 553 -24.86 -30.76 -0.36
C ILE A 553 -25.49 -31.48 -1.55
N PHE A 554 -24.65 -31.98 -2.47
CA PHE A 554 -25.08 -32.73 -3.65
C PHE A 554 -24.41 -34.11 -3.68
N PRO A 555 -24.97 -35.12 -2.97
CA PRO A 555 -24.42 -36.47 -2.97
C PRO A 555 -24.42 -37.14 -4.36
N TYR A 556 -25.39 -36.79 -5.20
CA TYR A 556 -25.51 -37.29 -6.57
C TYR A 556 -25.86 -36.13 -7.52
N ASP A 557 -25.59 -36.28 -8.81
CA ASP A 557 -25.77 -35.21 -9.80
C ASP A 557 -27.20 -34.66 -9.85
N ASP A 558 -28.20 -35.55 -9.85
CA ASP A 558 -29.63 -35.19 -9.86
C ASP A 558 -30.24 -35.00 -8.47
N SER A 559 -29.41 -35.02 -7.41
CA SER A 559 -29.91 -34.87 -6.04
C SER A 559 -30.34 -33.44 -5.71
N GLU A 560 -31.40 -33.32 -4.93
CA GLU A 560 -31.76 -32.07 -4.28
C GLU A 560 -30.72 -31.68 -3.21
N PRO A 561 -30.55 -30.39 -2.90
CA PRO A 561 -29.61 -29.93 -1.88
C PRO A 561 -29.91 -30.56 -0.50
N HIS A 562 -28.91 -31.17 0.12
CA HIS A 562 -29.01 -31.75 1.45
C HIS A 562 -28.46 -30.80 2.53
N GLY A 563 -29.11 -30.83 3.70
CA GLY A 563 -28.66 -30.07 4.87
C GLY A 563 -27.43 -30.67 5.54
N ARG A 564 -26.76 -29.84 6.36
CA ARG A 564 -25.60 -30.21 7.18
C ARG A 564 -25.77 -31.54 7.90
N GLY A 565 -24.77 -32.42 7.83
CA GLY A 565 -24.71 -33.71 8.53
C GLY A 565 -25.65 -34.80 8.00
N LYS A 566 -26.43 -34.54 6.94
CA LYS A 566 -27.35 -35.54 6.36
C LYS A 566 -26.63 -36.58 5.50
N PHE A 567 -25.57 -36.16 4.81
CA PHE A 567 -24.73 -37.03 4.00
C PHE A 567 -23.28 -36.65 4.24
N ASP A 568 -22.63 -37.33 5.19
CA ASP A 568 -21.23 -37.12 5.51
C ASP A 568 -20.37 -38.20 4.85
N GLN A 569 -19.30 -37.76 4.20
CA GLN A 569 -18.35 -38.62 3.51
C GLN A 569 -16.94 -38.13 3.81
N LYS A 570 -15.96 -39.03 3.97
CA LYS A 570 -14.58 -38.60 4.22
C LYS A 570 -14.04 -37.84 3.01
N LEU A 571 -13.20 -36.84 3.23
CA LEU A 571 -12.60 -36.06 2.15
C LEU A 571 -11.92 -36.96 1.09
N ILE A 572 -11.21 -38.02 1.50
CA ILE A 572 -10.58 -38.95 0.54
C ILE A 572 -11.60 -39.67 -0.37
N ASP A 573 -12.79 -39.97 0.13
CA ASP A 573 -13.84 -40.62 -0.65
C ASP A 573 -14.44 -39.62 -1.66
N VAL A 574 -14.57 -38.33 -1.27
CA VAL A 574 -14.98 -37.24 -2.17
C VAL A 574 -13.94 -37.03 -3.29
N MET A 575 -12.66 -37.08 -2.95
CA MET A 575 -11.57 -37.00 -3.93
C MET A 575 -11.61 -38.19 -4.90
N GLN A 576 -11.81 -39.40 -4.38
CA GLN A 576 -11.90 -40.60 -5.20
C GLN A 576 -13.10 -40.55 -6.14
N GLU A 577 -14.25 -40.07 -5.67
CA GLU A 577 -15.44 -39.89 -6.50
C GLU A 577 -15.16 -38.97 -7.69
N ALA A 578 -14.51 -37.83 -7.48
CA ALA A 578 -14.17 -36.91 -8.57
C ALA A 578 -13.30 -37.57 -9.65
N LEU A 579 -12.27 -38.32 -9.25
CA LEU A 579 -11.41 -39.05 -10.17
C LEU A 579 -12.15 -40.18 -10.90
N GLN A 580 -12.99 -40.90 -10.17
CA GLN A 580 -13.81 -41.98 -10.69
C GLN A 580 -14.81 -41.48 -11.75
N VAL A 581 -15.43 -40.32 -11.54
CA VAL A 581 -16.32 -39.66 -12.51
C VAL A 581 -15.57 -39.23 -13.76
N HIS A 582 -14.43 -38.54 -13.62
CA HIS A 582 -13.60 -38.18 -14.77
C HIS A 582 -13.10 -39.41 -15.55
N PHE A 583 -12.70 -40.46 -14.83
CA PHE A 583 -12.26 -41.69 -15.45
C PHE A 583 -13.39 -42.42 -16.17
N GLN A 584 -14.61 -42.44 -15.62
CA GLN A 584 -15.79 -42.98 -16.31
C GLN A 584 -16.12 -42.18 -17.58
N GLY A 585 -15.94 -40.86 -17.54
CA GLY A 585 -16.38 -39.93 -18.57
C GLY A 585 -17.71 -39.29 -18.17
N LEU A 586 -17.76 -37.97 -18.28
CA LEU A 586 -18.84 -37.11 -17.85
C LEU A 586 -19.44 -36.41 -19.08
N GLN A 587 -20.76 -36.51 -19.23
CA GLN A 587 -21.53 -35.69 -20.15
C GLN A 587 -22.72 -35.11 -19.39
N TYR A 588 -22.77 -33.79 -19.28
CA TYR A 588 -23.85 -33.10 -18.57
C TYR A 588 -24.17 -31.77 -19.24
N ARG A 589 -25.38 -31.29 -18.98
CA ARG A 589 -25.81 -29.93 -19.28
C ARG A 589 -25.83 -29.13 -17.98
N GLU A 590 -25.31 -27.91 -17.98
CA GLU A 590 -25.36 -27.04 -16.80
C GLU A 590 -26.81 -26.92 -16.29
N ARG A 591 -27.01 -27.14 -14.98
CA ARG A 591 -28.33 -27.01 -14.35
C ARG A 591 -28.79 -25.55 -14.47
N ASN A 592 -30.05 -25.36 -14.88
CA ASN A 592 -30.65 -24.06 -15.15
C ASN A 592 -30.03 -23.33 -16.36
N ALA A 593 -29.47 -24.08 -17.33
CA ALA A 593 -28.94 -23.54 -18.57
C ALA A 593 -29.90 -22.56 -19.26
N GLY A 594 -29.37 -21.41 -19.66
CA GLY A 594 -30.10 -20.28 -20.22
C GLY A 594 -29.71 -18.96 -19.55
N TYR A 595 -30.49 -17.93 -19.83
CA TYR A 595 -30.25 -16.55 -19.36
C TYR A 595 -30.22 -16.40 -17.83
N GLU A 596 -30.73 -17.37 -17.08
CA GLU A 596 -30.70 -17.34 -15.60
C GLU A 596 -29.29 -17.49 -15.03
N ILE A 597 -28.39 -18.20 -15.72
CA ILE A 597 -27.03 -18.47 -15.24
C ILE A 597 -25.95 -17.85 -16.13
N ASP A 598 -26.26 -17.54 -17.38
CA ASP A 598 -25.33 -16.88 -18.30
C ASP A 598 -26.08 -16.04 -19.34
N ALA A 599 -25.79 -14.75 -19.41
CA ALA A 599 -26.47 -13.82 -20.31
C ALA A 599 -26.00 -13.91 -21.77
N HIS A 600 -24.84 -14.54 -22.03
CA HIS A 600 -24.18 -14.45 -23.33
C HIS A 600 -23.91 -15.81 -23.97
N MET A 601 -23.64 -16.84 -23.17
CA MET A 601 -23.33 -18.18 -23.65
C MET A 601 -24.41 -18.73 -24.59
N THR A 602 -23.99 -19.40 -25.65
CA THR A 602 -24.91 -20.08 -26.59
C THR A 602 -25.44 -21.38 -25.99
N ASP A 603 -26.55 -21.91 -26.54
CA ASP A 603 -27.15 -23.16 -26.06
C ASP A 603 -26.17 -24.34 -26.00
N GLN A 604 -25.24 -24.39 -26.96
CA GLN A 604 -24.19 -25.42 -27.03
C GLN A 604 -23.16 -25.27 -25.90
N GLY A 605 -22.87 -24.05 -25.46
CA GLY A 605 -21.86 -23.78 -24.44
C GLY A 605 -22.17 -24.43 -23.08
N PHE A 606 -23.45 -24.63 -22.77
CA PHE A 606 -23.90 -25.27 -21.54
C PHE A 606 -23.69 -26.79 -21.51
N ASN A 607 -23.39 -27.41 -22.66
CA ASN A 607 -23.23 -28.86 -22.77
C ASN A 607 -21.75 -29.23 -22.64
N ASN A 608 -21.41 -29.92 -21.57
CA ASN A 608 -20.03 -30.25 -21.22
C ASN A 608 -19.76 -31.74 -21.43
N ASN A 609 -18.62 -32.05 -22.05
CA ASN A 609 -18.07 -33.39 -22.18
C ASN A 609 -16.66 -33.37 -21.59
N ILE A 610 -16.40 -34.19 -20.58
CA ILE A 610 -15.11 -34.26 -19.87
C ILE A 610 -14.76 -35.73 -19.68
N GLY A 611 -13.52 -36.10 -19.93
CA GLY A 611 -13.11 -37.49 -19.74
C GLY A 611 -11.60 -37.67 -19.77
N VAL A 612 -11.21 -38.94 -19.88
CA VAL A 612 -9.80 -39.36 -19.92
C VAL A 612 -9.55 -40.11 -21.22
N HIS A 613 -8.57 -39.64 -21.99
CA HIS A 613 -8.20 -40.25 -23.26
C HIS A 613 -7.59 -41.64 -23.00
N PRO A 614 -8.11 -42.72 -23.63
CA PRO A 614 -7.73 -44.09 -23.28
C PRO A 614 -6.26 -44.42 -23.60
N GLU A 615 -5.69 -43.80 -24.64
CA GLU A 615 -4.30 -44.05 -25.03
C GLU A 615 -3.30 -43.24 -24.19
N THR A 616 -3.48 -41.92 -24.15
CA THR A 616 -2.54 -41.00 -23.49
C THR A 616 -2.74 -40.86 -21.99
N GLY A 617 -3.94 -41.16 -21.49
CA GLY A 617 -4.33 -40.91 -20.10
C GLY A 617 -4.63 -39.43 -19.78
N PHE A 618 -4.56 -38.53 -20.76
CA PHE A 618 -4.83 -37.10 -20.51
C PHE A 618 -6.29 -36.86 -20.20
N VAL A 619 -6.55 -35.99 -19.21
CA VAL A 619 -7.87 -35.37 -19.07
C VAL A 619 -8.14 -34.48 -20.29
N PHE A 620 -9.33 -34.58 -20.85
CA PHE A 620 -9.81 -33.71 -21.92
C PHE A 620 -11.20 -33.20 -21.59
N GLY A 621 -11.61 -32.07 -22.18
CA GLY A 621 -13.01 -31.68 -22.13
C GLY A 621 -13.28 -30.28 -22.65
N GLY A 622 -14.55 -29.87 -22.55
CA GLY A 622 -15.04 -28.61 -23.10
C GLY A 622 -15.46 -28.73 -24.57
N ASN A 623 -15.74 -27.59 -25.19
CA ASN A 623 -16.06 -27.47 -26.62
C ASN A 623 -15.77 -26.03 -27.09
N ILE A 624 -15.87 -25.77 -28.39
CA ILE A 624 -15.62 -24.46 -29.02
C ILE A 624 -16.49 -23.29 -28.48
N ALA A 625 -17.64 -23.59 -27.85
CA ALA A 625 -18.59 -22.63 -27.30
C ALA A 625 -18.51 -22.50 -25.77
N ASN A 626 -17.52 -23.12 -25.11
CA ASN A 626 -17.35 -23.13 -23.66
C ASN A 626 -16.05 -22.44 -23.20
N CYS A 627 -16.03 -22.05 -21.91
CA CYS A 627 -14.91 -21.37 -21.25
C CYS A 627 -14.45 -22.16 -20.00
N GLY A 628 -14.04 -23.41 -20.17
CA GLY A 628 -13.78 -24.29 -19.03
C GLY A 628 -12.49 -24.01 -18.22
N THR A 629 -11.57 -23.20 -18.72
CA THR A 629 -10.26 -22.94 -18.08
C THR A 629 -10.16 -21.49 -17.62
N TRP A 630 -9.14 -21.13 -16.84
CA TRP A 630 -8.92 -19.76 -16.35
C TRP A 630 -8.92 -18.66 -17.42
N MET A 631 -8.60 -19.00 -18.66
CA MET A 631 -8.79 -18.10 -19.79
C MET A 631 -10.26 -18.14 -20.26
N ASP A 632 -11.19 -17.57 -19.49
CA ASP A 632 -12.64 -17.84 -19.57
C ASP A 632 -13.51 -16.71 -20.15
N LYS A 633 -12.93 -15.72 -20.82
CA LYS A 633 -13.71 -14.61 -21.38
C LYS A 633 -14.73 -15.08 -22.42
N MET A 634 -16.02 -14.97 -22.08
CA MET A 634 -17.15 -15.12 -22.99
C MET A 634 -17.47 -13.77 -23.66
N GLY A 635 -17.48 -13.73 -25.00
CA GLY A 635 -17.81 -12.53 -25.76
C GLY A 635 -19.26 -12.08 -25.52
N SER A 636 -19.48 -10.77 -25.51
CA SER A 636 -20.77 -10.17 -25.14
C SER A 636 -21.22 -9.02 -26.04
N SER A 637 -20.44 -8.62 -27.05
CA SER A 637 -20.80 -7.56 -27.99
C SER A 637 -21.63 -8.12 -29.16
N GLU A 638 -22.88 -7.69 -29.24
CA GLU A 638 -23.72 -7.94 -30.43
C GLU A 638 -23.22 -7.15 -31.63
N LYS A 639 -22.84 -5.88 -31.41
CA LYS A 639 -22.35 -4.96 -32.42
C LYS A 639 -21.14 -5.51 -33.16
N ALA A 640 -20.16 -6.01 -32.43
CA ALA A 640 -18.96 -6.61 -33.00
C ALA A 640 -19.15 -8.08 -33.44
N GLY A 641 -20.34 -8.67 -33.23
CA GLY A 641 -20.64 -10.04 -33.60
C GLY A 641 -19.88 -11.12 -32.81
N ASN A 642 -19.42 -10.80 -31.59
CA ASN A 642 -18.68 -11.74 -30.73
C ASN A 642 -19.52 -12.32 -29.57
N ARG A 643 -20.77 -11.87 -29.37
CA ARG A 643 -21.66 -12.40 -28.32
C ARG A 643 -21.79 -13.93 -28.38
N GLY A 644 -21.55 -14.57 -27.24
CA GLY A 644 -21.66 -16.02 -27.07
C GLY A 644 -20.49 -16.82 -27.66
N ARG A 645 -19.46 -16.15 -28.18
CA ARG A 645 -18.21 -16.78 -28.61
C ARG A 645 -17.17 -16.67 -27.49
N PRO A 646 -16.60 -17.78 -27.01
CA PRO A 646 -15.40 -17.74 -26.18
C PRO A 646 -14.25 -17.05 -26.91
N ALA A 647 -13.51 -16.19 -26.21
CA ALA A 647 -12.29 -15.60 -26.77
C ALA A 647 -11.14 -16.60 -26.86
N THR A 648 -11.09 -17.52 -25.90
CA THR A 648 -10.04 -18.51 -25.72
C THR A 648 -10.66 -19.86 -25.35
N PRO A 649 -11.43 -20.50 -26.26
CA PRO A 649 -11.88 -21.86 -26.01
C PRO A 649 -10.65 -22.77 -25.97
N ARG A 650 -10.34 -23.27 -24.78
CA ARG A 650 -9.24 -24.21 -24.54
C ARG A 650 -9.83 -25.56 -24.28
N ASP A 651 -10.52 -26.12 -25.27
CA ASP A 651 -11.08 -27.46 -25.21
C ASP A 651 -10.02 -28.53 -25.52
N GLY A 652 -10.37 -29.80 -25.31
CA GLY A 652 -9.38 -30.89 -25.36
C GLY A 652 -8.52 -30.94 -24.09
N SER A 653 -7.25 -31.32 -24.23
CA SER A 653 -6.32 -31.49 -23.10
C SER A 653 -5.47 -30.24 -22.89
N ALA A 654 -5.87 -29.36 -21.96
CA ALA A 654 -5.08 -28.18 -21.59
C ALA A 654 -3.84 -28.61 -20.78
N VAL A 655 -2.69 -27.99 -21.08
CA VAL A 655 -1.37 -28.40 -20.56
C VAL A 655 -1.32 -28.41 -19.03
N GLU A 656 -1.87 -27.40 -18.37
CA GLU A 656 -1.85 -27.28 -16.91
C GLU A 656 -2.72 -28.35 -16.23
N LEU A 657 -3.83 -28.77 -16.85
CA LEU A 657 -4.70 -29.79 -16.29
C LEU A 657 -4.06 -31.17 -16.37
N VAL A 658 -3.33 -31.46 -17.45
CA VAL A 658 -2.56 -32.70 -17.55
C VAL A 658 -1.43 -32.73 -16.52
N GLY A 659 -0.76 -31.59 -16.30
CA GLY A 659 0.25 -31.46 -15.24
C GLY A 659 -0.33 -31.67 -13.83
N LEU A 660 -1.44 -31.00 -13.51
CA LEU A 660 -2.12 -31.15 -12.22
C LEU A 660 -2.65 -32.59 -12.03
N GLN A 661 -3.22 -33.18 -13.08
CA GLN A 661 -3.64 -34.58 -13.09
C GLN A 661 -2.48 -35.51 -12.75
N MET A 662 -1.32 -35.34 -13.38
CA MET A 662 -0.12 -36.12 -13.08
C MET A 662 0.31 -35.97 -11.62
N SER A 663 0.38 -34.73 -11.12
CA SER A 663 0.72 -34.38 -9.74
C SER A 663 -0.18 -35.11 -8.73
N VAL A 664 -1.50 -35.09 -8.96
CA VAL A 664 -2.50 -35.73 -8.09
C VAL A 664 -2.41 -37.26 -8.16
N LEU A 665 -2.25 -37.84 -9.35
CA LEU A 665 -2.14 -39.29 -9.51
C LEU A 665 -0.89 -39.85 -8.82
N ARG A 666 0.26 -39.18 -8.94
CA ARG A 666 1.48 -39.56 -8.22
C ARG A 666 1.33 -39.42 -6.71
N PHE A 667 0.62 -38.40 -6.25
CA PHE A 667 0.29 -38.25 -4.83
C PHE A 667 -0.57 -39.40 -4.31
N LEU A 668 -1.68 -39.71 -4.98
CA LEU A 668 -2.57 -40.80 -4.57
C LEU A 668 -1.92 -42.18 -4.71
N GLN A 669 -1.10 -42.38 -5.75
CA GLN A 669 -0.25 -43.57 -5.86
C GLN A 669 0.61 -43.73 -4.60
N SER A 670 1.32 -42.68 -4.19
CA SER A 670 2.18 -42.71 -3.01
C SER A 670 1.41 -43.00 -1.72
N LEU A 671 0.25 -42.38 -1.52
CA LEU A 671 -0.61 -42.66 -0.36
C LEU A 671 -1.12 -44.11 -0.34
N SER A 672 -1.50 -44.63 -1.51
CA SER A 672 -2.00 -46.00 -1.68
C SER A 672 -0.91 -47.04 -1.41
N GLU A 673 0.29 -46.84 -1.96
CA GLU A 673 1.45 -47.71 -1.75
C GLU A 673 1.93 -47.71 -0.29
N GLN A 674 1.75 -46.59 0.42
CA GLN A 674 2.00 -46.48 1.86
C GLN A 674 0.87 -47.04 2.75
N GLY A 675 -0.26 -47.45 2.17
CA GLY A 675 -1.42 -47.94 2.92
C GLY A 675 -2.15 -46.85 3.73
N ILE A 676 -1.98 -45.58 3.38
CA ILE A 676 -2.65 -44.44 4.05
C ILE A 676 -4.11 -44.33 3.59
N ILE A 677 -4.38 -44.66 2.33
CA ILE A 677 -5.72 -44.68 1.73
C ILE A 677 -6.05 -46.09 1.23
N GLU A 678 -7.35 -46.42 1.20
CA GLU A 678 -7.82 -47.74 0.80
C GLU A 678 -7.87 -47.92 -0.72
N TYR A 679 -8.11 -46.82 -1.45
CA TYR A 679 -8.23 -46.84 -2.91
C TYR A 679 -6.87 -47.07 -3.59
N LYS A 680 -6.90 -47.83 -4.69
CA LYS A 680 -5.70 -48.18 -5.49
C LYS A 680 -5.87 -47.88 -6.98
N SER A 681 -7.11 -47.66 -7.43
CA SER A 681 -7.49 -47.61 -8.83
C SER A 681 -8.80 -46.85 -9.05
N VAL A 682 -9.06 -46.58 -10.33
CA VAL A 682 -10.33 -46.10 -10.86
C VAL A 682 -10.83 -47.08 -11.91
N GLU A 683 -12.14 -47.13 -12.12
CA GLU A 683 -12.78 -48.08 -13.03
C GLU A 683 -13.65 -47.37 -14.07
N ARG A 684 -13.73 -47.88 -15.29
CA ARG A 684 -14.67 -47.38 -16.31
C ARG A 684 -15.51 -48.56 -16.76
N LYS A 685 -16.83 -48.42 -16.70
CA LYS A 685 -17.77 -49.36 -17.29
C LYS A 685 -18.11 -48.89 -18.70
N GLY A 686 -17.78 -49.70 -19.69
CA GLY A 686 -18.10 -49.45 -21.08
C GLY A 686 -19.56 -49.79 -21.42
N PRO A 687 -20.02 -49.43 -22.62
CA PRO A 687 -21.42 -49.60 -23.02
C PRO A 687 -21.89 -51.06 -23.04
N ASN A 688 -20.98 -52.03 -23.24
CA ASN A 688 -21.32 -53.45 -23.27
C ASN A 688 -21.04 -54.16 -21.93
N GLY A 689 -20.82 -53.39 -20.86
CA GLY A 689 -20.56 -53.90 -19.51
C GLY A 689 -19.10 -54.28 -19.24
N GLU A 690 -18.18 -54.05 -20.19
CA GLU A 690 -16.75 -54.24 -19.96
C GLU A 690 -16.22 -53.26 -18.90
N THR A 691 -15.48 -53.76 -17.91
CA THR A 691 -14.84 -52.91 -16.89
C THR A 691 -13.36 -52.74 -17.22
N THR A 692 -12.94 -51.50 -17.43
CA THR A 692 -11.52 -51.12 -17.52
C THR A 692 -11.06 -50.56 -16.18
N THR A 693 -10.09 -51.17 -15.53
CA THR A 693 -9.54 -50.70 -14.26
C THR A 693 -8.10 -50.23 -14.45
N TRP A 694 -7.80 -49.00 -14.05
CA TRP A 694 -6.43 -48.49 -14.00
C TRP A 694 -6.05 -48.16 -12.56
N THR A 695 -4.93 -48.71 -12.10
CA THR A 695 -4.28 -48.19 -10.88
C THR A 695 -3.83 -46.75 -11.11
N TYR A 696 -3.70 -45.95 -10.03
CA TYR A 696 -3.18 -44.58 -10.16
C TYR A 696 -1.81 -44.55 -10.84
N LYS A 697 -0.96 -45.54 -10.55
CA LYS A 697 0.33 -45.74 -11.20
C LYS A 697 0.19 -45.96 -12.71
N GLN A 698 -0.65 -46.91 -13.14
CA GLN A 698 -0.86 -47.18 -14.57
C GLN A 698 -1.40 -45.95 -15.31
N TRP A 699 -2.28 -45.19 -14.67
CA TRP A 699 -2.79 -43.95 -15.25
C TRP A 699 -1.66 -42.90 -15.39
N ALA A 700 -0.91 -42.64 -14.32
CA ALA A 700 0.23 -41.72 -14.34
C ALA A 700 1.31 -42.13 -15.36
N ASP A 701 1.62 -43.42 -15.48
CA ASP A 701 2.62 -43.93 -16.42
C ASP A 701 2.19 -43.73 -17.89
N ARG A 702 0.89 -43.79 -18.20
CA ARG A 702 0.38 -43.44 -19.54
C ARG A 702 0.62 -41.97 -19.88
N ILE A 703 0.35 -41.08 -18.93
CA ILE A 703 0.59 -39.64 -19.08
C ILE A 703 2.09 -39.39 -19.27
N GLN A 704 2.93 -39.97 -18.41
CA GLN A 704 4.39 -39.85 -18.47
C GLN A 704 4.96 -40.25 -19.83
N ASN A 705 4.47 -41.37 -20.40
CA ASN A 705 4.94 -41.88 -21.68
C ASN A 705 4.41 -41.10 -22.90
N SER A 706 3.36 -40.30 -22.71
CA SER A 706 2.66 -39.60 -23.79
C SER A 706 2.95 -38.10 -23.82
N PHE A 707 3.15 -37.46 -22.66
CA PHE A 707 3.18 -36.00 -22.52
C PHE A 707 4.15 -35.32 -23.47
N GLU A 708 5.44 -35.64 -23.36
CA GLU A 708 6.50 -35.02 -24.16
C GLU A 708 6.24 -35.20 -25.67
N LYS A 709 5.79 -36.40 -26.08
CA LYS A 709 5.51 -36.73 -27.49
C LYS A 709 4.42 -35.84 -28.10
N TYR A 710 3.36 -35.54 -27.35
CA TYR A 710 2.19 -34.85 -27.88
C TYR A 710 2.22 -33.34 -27.65
N PHE A 711 2.84 -32.87 -26.57
CA PHE A 711 2.91 -31.45 -26.20
C PHE A 711 4.17 -30.73 -26.70
N PHE A 712 5.33 -31.40 -26.82
CA PHE A 712 6.55 -30.69 -27.24
C PHE A 712 6.60 -30.49 -28.76
N VAL A 713 6.83 -29.24 -29.18
CA VAL A 713 7.01 -28.85 -30.58
C VAL A 713 8.50 -28.75 -30.87
N ASN A 714 9.07 -29.79 -31.47
CA ASN A 714 10.49 -29.82 -31.80
C ASN A 714 10.82 -29.03 -33.09
N GLU A 715 12.11 -28.82 -33.36
CA GLU A 715 12.62 -28.11 -34.55
C GLU A 715 12.28 -28.80 -35.88
N SER A 716 12.05 -30.11 -35.88
CA SER A 716 11.69 -30.88 -37.07
C SER A 716 10.20 -30.88 -37.39
N GLU A 717 9.36 -30.24 -36.56
CA GLU A 717 7.93 -30.14 -36.80
C GLU A 717 7.66 -29.31 -38.07
N THR A 718 7.04 -29.90 -39.08
CA THR A 718 6.73 -29.21 -40.36
C THR A 718 5.27 -28.80 -40.48
N GLY A 719 4.43 -29.09 -39.47
CA GLY A 719 3.02 -28.71 -39.48
C GLY A 719 2.81 -27.20 -39.65
N MET A 720 1.95 -26.82 -40.61
CA MET A 720 1.64 -25.41 -40.94
C MET A 720 1.03 -24.61 -39.77
N GLN A 721 0.58 -25.28 -38.72
CA GLN A 721 -0.13 -24.69 -37.58
C GLN A 721 0.81 -24.20 -36.46
N ALA A 722 2.10 -24.57 -36.49
CA ALA A 722 3.06 -24.23 -35.44
C ALA A 722 3.79 -22.91 -35.72
N ASN A 723 3.36 -21.81 -35.07
CA ASN A 723 3.99 -20.49 -35.21
C ASN A 723 5.44 -20.46 -34.67
N LYS A 724 5.69 -21.15 -33.55
CA LYS A 724 7.01 -21.27 -32.94
C LYS A 724 7.44 -22.72 -32.73
N LYS A 725 8.75 -22.92 -32.65
CA LYS A 725 9.41 -24.20 -32.34
C LYS A 725 10.08 -24.11 -30.97
N SER A 726 10.46 -25.27 -30.44
CA SER A 726 11.02 -25.41 -29.10
C SER A 726 10.09 -24.83 -28.03
N ILE A 727 8.79 -25.15 -28.15
CA ILE A 727 7.73 -24.76 -27.21
C ILE A 727 6.96 -25.99 -26.74
N TYR A 728 6.26 -25.86 -25.62
CA TYR A 728 5.18 -26.79 -25.28
C TYR A 728 3.86 -26.18 -25.71
N LYS A 729 3.04 -26.98 -26.40
CA LYS A 729 1.68 -26.66 -26.81
C LYS A 729 0.83 -26.21 -25.62
N ASP A 730 -0.09 -25.30 -25.86
CA ASP A 730 -1.02 -24.83 -24.84
C ASP A 730 -2.13 -25.87 -24.54
N SER A 731 -2.53 -26.59 -25.57
CA SER A 731 -3.48 -27.71 -25.50
C SER A 731 -3.12 -28.82 -26.48
N TYR A 732 -3.76 -29.97 -26.32
CA TYR A 732 -3.70 -31.07 -27.28
C TYR A 732 -5.11 -31.55 -27.62
N GLY A 733 -5.42 -31.56 -28.91
CA GLY A 733 -6.71 -32.02 -29.44
C GLY A 733 -7.83 -31.01 -29.24
N ALA A 734 -7.55 -29.70 -29.24
CA ALA A 734 -8.58 -28.68 -29.27
C ALA A 734 -9.38 -28.73 -30.59
N SER A 735 -10.64 -28.30 -30.55
CA SER A 735 -11.49 -28.26 -31.75
C SER A 735 -10.91 -27.36 -32.85
N GLN A 736 -10.16 -26.33 -32.47
CA GLN A 736 -9.44 -25.45 -33.39
C GLN A 736 -7.94 -25.80 -33.39
N GLY A 737 -7.50 -26.67 -34.29
CA GLY A 737 -6.14 -27.25 -34.21
C GLY A 737 -4.96 -26.27 -34.16
N TRP A 738 -5.11 -25.01 -34.55
CA TRP A 738 -4.06 -23.99 -34.41
C TRP A 738 -3.90 -23.46 -32.98
N THR A 739 -4.95 -23.51 -32.13
CA THR A 739 -4.89 -23.04 -30.75
C THR A 739 -3.97 -23.91 -29.89
N ASP A 740 -3.87 -25.21 -30.21
CA ASP A 740 -2.91 -26.13 -29.59
C ASP A 740 -1.48 -25.60 -29.66
N PHE A 741 -1.09 -24.96 -30.77
CA PHE A 741 0.29 -24.55 -31.04
C PHE A 741 0.62 -23.10 -30.63
N GLN A 742 -0.29 -22.40 -29.95
CA GLN A 742 -0.01 -21.06 -29.47
C GLN A 742 1.00 -21.08 -28.31
N LEU A 743 2.00 -20.21 -28.37
CA LEU A 743 2.88 -19.99 -27.22
C LEU A 743 2.12 -19.14 -26.19
N ARG A 744 1.81 -19.76 -25.04
CA ARG A 744 1.11 -19.14 -23.91
C ARG A 744 1.82 -19.39 -22.59
N CYS A 745 1.43 -18.64 -21.56
CA CYS A 745 1.99 -18.69 -20.23
C CYS A 745 1.51 -19.88 -19.35
N ASN A 746 0.85 -20.90 -19.92
CA ASN A 746 0.20 -21.97 -19.16
C ASN A 746 1.11 -23.17 -18.86
N PHE A 747 1.99 -23.55 -19.80
CA PHE A 747 2.87 -24.72 -19.63
C PHE A 747 3.81 -24.67 -18.40
N PRO A 748 4.25 -23.49 -17.89
CA PRO A 748 5.04 -23.44 -16.67
C PRO A 748 4.30 -23.99 -15.45
N ILE A 749 2.96 -23.96 -15.43
CA ILE A 749 2.18 -24.55 -14.36
C ILE A 749 2.44 -26.06 -14.28
N ALA A 750 2.36 -26.75 -15.41
CA ALA A 750 2.65 -28.18 -15.50
C ALA A 750 4.11 -28.49 -15.12
N MET A 751 5.05 -27.64 -15.54
CA MET A 751 6.46 -27.74 -15.18
C MET A 751 6.71 -27.67 -13.67
N VAL A 752 5.97 -26.85 -12.95
CA VAL A 752 6.09 -26.72 -11.49
C VAL A 752 5.46 -27.89 -10.75
N VAL A 753 4.25 -28.30 -11.13
CA VAL A 753 3.51 -29.32 -10.37
C VAL A 753 3.93 -30.75 -10.70
N ALA A 754 4.45 -30.99 -11.91
CA ALA A 754 4.89 -32.30 -12.40
C ALA A 754 6.17 -32.19 -13.28
N PRO A 755 7.31 -31.75 -12.71
CA PRO A 755 8.56 -31.53 -13.46
C PRO A 755 9.16 -32.81 -14.07
N GLU A 756 8.67 -33.99 -13.69
CA GLU A 756 9.03 -35.29 -14.25
C GLU A 756 8.48 -35.53 -15.67
N LEU A 757 7.45 -34.79 -16.08
CA LEU A 757 6.87 -34.94 -17.43
C LEU A 757 7.79 -34.43 -18.54
N PHE A 758 8.79 -33.62 -18.19
CA PHE A 758 9.54 -32.82 -19.14
C PHE A 758 10.97 -33.31 -19.29
N ASN A 759 11.45 -33.36 -20.54
CA ASN A 759 12.88 -33.42 -20.79
C ASN A 759 13.54 -32.09 -20.35
N PRO A 760 14.61 -32.10 -19.53
CA PRO A 760 15.17 -30.87 -18.98
C PRO A 760 15.65 -29.85 -20.03
N GLN A 761 16.26 -30.32 -21.13
CA GLN A 761 16.78 -29.45 -22.18
C GLN A 761 15.65 -28.81 -22.99
N ASN A 762 14.62 -29.60 -23.34
CA ASN A 762 13.43 -29.10 -24.02
C ASN A 762 12.65 -28.11 -23.15
N ALA A 763 12.51 -28.40 -21.85
CA ALA A 763 11.90 -27.51 -20.88
C ALA A 763 12.61 -26.17 -20.80
N TRP A 764 13.95 -26.18 -20.70
CA TRP A 764 14.75 -24.97 -20.67
C TRP A 764 14.60 -24.15 -21.95
N ALA A 765 14.65 -24.80 -23.12
CA ALA A 765 14.45 -24.14 -24.40
C ALA A 765 13.07 -23.45 -24.49
N ALA A 766 12.01 -24.12 -24.04
CA ALA A 766 10.66 -23.54 -24.02
C ALA A 766 10.52 -22.38 -23.02
N LEU A 767 11.18 -22.47 -21.86
CA LEU A 767 11.21 -21.37 -20.89
C LEU A 767 11.97 -20.16 -21.45
N GLU A 768 13.01 -20.35 -22.25
CA GLU A 768 13.69 -19.26 -22.95
C GLU A 768 12.81 -18.64 -24.05
N GLN A 769 11.96 -19.41 -24.72
CA GLN A 769 10.92 -18.85 -25.62
C GLN A 769 9.92 -18.00 -24.85
N ALA A 770 9.43 -18.47 -23.69
CA ALA A 770 8.55 -17.69 -22.84
C ALA A 770 9.23 -16.42 -22.31
N ARG A 771 10.52 -16.50 -21.92
CA ARG A 771 11.32 -15.34 -21.52
C ARG A 771 11.38 -14.28 -22.60
N LYS A 772 11.61 -14.71 -23.85
CA LYS A 772 11.78 -13.82 -24.99
C LYS A 772 10.48 -13.18 -25.44
N HIS A 773 9.38 -13.92 -25.44
CA HIS A 773 8.13 -13.51 -26.09
C HIS A 773 7.01 -13.15 -25.11
N LEU A 774 6.98 -13.75 -23.93
CA LEU A 774 5.86 -13.61 -22.99
C LEU A 774 6.18 -12.78 -21.75
N LEU A 775 7.44 -12.66 -21.33
CA LEU A 775 7.79 -11.93 -20.12
C LEU A 775 7.51 -10.41 -20.29
N GLY A 776 6.57 -9.89 -19.50
CA GLY A 776 6.35 -8.46 -19.32
C GLY A 776 7.04 -7.92 -18.05
N PRO A 777 6.93 -6.62 -17.76
CA PRO A 777 7.57 -6.01 -16.60
C PRO A 777 7.04 -6.53 -15.26
N LEU A 778 5.74 -6.79 -15.17
CA LEU A 778 5.08 -7.26 -13.94
C LEU A 778 4.36 -8.61 -14.14
N GLY A 779 3.86 -8.88 -15.33
CA GLY A 779 3.13 -10.11 -15.63
C GLY A 779 3.66 -10.83 -16.86
N MET A 780 3.07 -12.00 -17.14
CA MET A 780 3.28 -12.76 -18.36
C MET A 780 2.18 -12.41 -19.37
N LYS A 781 2.56 -12.05 -20.59
CA LYS A 781 1.64 -11.93 -21.72
C LYS A 781 0.91 -13.26 -21.91
N THR A 782 -0.40 -13.19 -22.03
CA THR A 782 -1.27 -14.37 -22.16
C THR A 782 -1.20 -15.04 -23.52
N LEU A 783 -0.70 -14.31 -24.52
CA LEU A 783 -0.45 -14.79 -25.88
C LEU A 783 0.82 -14.14 -26.43
N ASP A 784 1.53 -14.89 -27.26
CA ASP A 784 2.68 -14.43 -28.04
C ASP A 784 2.36 -13.19 -28.91
N PRO A 785 3.15 -12.12 -28.83
CA PRO A 785 2.99 -10.90 -29.65
C PRO A 785 3.04 -11.12 -31.16
N ASP A 786 3.70 -12.19 -31.63
CA ASP A 786 3.80 -12.50 -33.05
C ASP A 786 2.52 -13.21 -33.58
N ASP A 787 1.56 -13.56 -32.71
CA ASP A 787 0.28 -14.17 -33.10
C ASP A 787 -0.71 -13.12 -33.62
N TRP A 788 -1.45 -13.46 -34.68
CA TRP A 788 -2.43 -12.57 -35.31
C TRP A 788 -3.59 -12.15 -34.38
N ASN A 789 -3.89 -12.95 -33.35
CA ASN A 789 -4.88 -12.65 -32.32
C ASN A 789 -4.37 -11.74 -31.20
N TYR A 790 -3.08 -11.41 -31.16
CA TYR A 790 -2.51 -10.65 -30.05
C TYR A 790 -3.09 -9.23 -29.97
N ARG A 791 -3.71 -8.91 -28.83
CA ARG A 791 -4.30 -7.61 -28.50
C ARG A 791 -4.01 -7.29 -27.03
N ALA A 792 -2.96 -6.51 -26.77
CA ALA A 792 -2.39 -6.32 -25.44
C ALA A 792 -3.24 -5.51 -24.44
N ASN A 793 -4.11 -4.61 -24.92
CA ASN A 793 -4.78 -3.61 -24.06
C ASN A 793 -6.22 -4.01 -23.78
N TYR A 794 -6.50 -4.48 -22.57
CA TYR A 794 -7.85 -4.82 -22.13
C TYR A 794 -8.63 -3.56 -21.75
N ASP A 795 -9.83 -3.44 -22.33
CA ASP A 795 -10.86 -2.49 -21.95
C ASP A 795 -12.23 -3.15 -22.07
N ASN A 796 -12.85 -3.46 -20.93
CA ASN A 796 -14.16 -4.09 -20.88
C ASN A 796 -15.30 -3.16 -21.36
N SER A 797 -15.06 -1.85 -21.40
CA SER A 797 -16.04 -0.84 -21.83
C SER A 797 -15.99 -0.52 -23.32
N ASN A 798 -15.04 -1.12 -24.05
CA ASN A 798 -14.86 -0.90 -25.48
C ASN A 798 -16.06 -1.43 -26.28
N ASP A 799 -16.88 -0.54 -26.83
CA ASP A 799 -18.05 -0.86 -27.68
C ASP A 799 -17.77 -0.60 -29.18
N ALA A 800 -16.56 -0.89 -29.65
CA ALA A 800 -16.19 -0.80 -31.06
C ALA A 800 -16.74 -1.99 -31.89
N ASP A 801 -16.64 -1.89 -33.22
CA ASP A 801 -17.02 -2.98 -34.16
C ASP A 801 -15.96 -4.08 -34.27
N ASP A 802 -14.77 -3.88 -33.68
CA ASP A 802 -13.68 -4.88 -33.69
C ASP A 802 -13.98 -6.02 -32.72
N CYS A 803 -14.33 -7.19 -33.28
CA CYS A 803 -14.68 -8.39 -32.53
C CYS A 803 -13.56 -8.92 -31.63
N THR A 804 -12.30 -8.52 -31.87
CA THR A 804 -11.14 -8.99 -31.11
C THR A 804 -10.92 -8.24 -29.80
N VAL A 805 -11.54 -7.07 -29.62
CA VAL A 805 -11.37 -6.23 -28.41
C VAL A 805 -12.69 -5.78 -27.78
N ALA A 806 -13.79 -5.76 -28.55
CA ALA A 806 -15.08 -5.29 -28.05
C ALA A 806 -15.55 -6.05 -26.80
N HIS A 807 -15.99 -5.31 -25.79
CA HIS A 807 -16.34 -5.76 -24.44
C HIS A 807 -15.24 -6.59 -23.77
N GLY A 808 -13.99 -6.24 -24.06
CA GLY A 808 -12.82 -6.88 -23.46
C GLY A 808 -12.59 -8.31 -23.94
N PHE A 809 -12.99 -8.66 -25.16
CA PHE A 809 -12.78 -9.99 -25.74
C PHE A 809 -11.31 -10.44 -25.66
N ASN A 810 -10.37 -9.51 -25.66
CA ASN A 810 -8.94 -9.78 -25.56
C ASN A 810 -8.40 -10.05 -24.15
N TYR A 811 -9.24 -10.27 -23.13
CA TYR A 811 -8.83 -10.43 -21.72
C TYR A 811 -7.67 -11.43 -21.50
N HIS A 812 -7.60 -12.48 -22.33
CA HIS A 812 -6.54 -13.49 -22.31
C HIS A 812 -5.84 -13.66 -23.67
N GLN A 813 -5.78 -12.60 -24.48
CA GLN A 813 -5.17 -12.60 -25.81
C GLN A 813 -4.05 -11.58 -25.95
N GLY A 814 -3.32 -11.30 -24.86
CA GLY A 814 -2.22 -10.35 -24.87
C GLY A 814 -1.95 -9.62 -23.57
N PRO A 815 -2.97 -9.25 -22.76
CA PRO A 815 -2.74 -8.63 -21.46
C PRO A 815 -1.79 -9.46 -20.61
N GLU A 816 -1.03 -8.76 -19.77
CA GLU A 816 0.04 -9.30 -18.95
C GLU A 816 -0.50 -9.68 -17.58
N TRP A 817 -0.74 -10.96 -17.37
CA TRP A 817 -1.29 -11.46 -16.10
C TRP A 817 -0.17 -11.69 -15.09
N VAL A 818 -0.39 -11.33 -13.83
CA VAL A 818 0.71 -11.37 -12.84
C VAL A 818 0.90 -12.78 -12.28
N TRP A 819 -0.15 -13.50 -11.89
CA TRP A 819 0.01 -14.82 -11.26
C TRP A 819 0.82 -15.88 -12.08
N PRO A 820 0.78 -15.92 -13.43
CA PRO A 820 1.59 -16.87 -14.18
C PRO A 820 3.09 -16.59 -14.08
N ILE A 821 3.50 -15.37 -13.70
CA ILE A 821 4.92 -15.05 -13.51
C ILE A 821 5.54 -15.89 -12.39
N GLY A 822 4.77 -16.19 -11.34
CA GLY A 822 5.23 -17.03 -10.24
C GLY A 822 5.51 -18.45 -10.72
N PHE A 823 4.61 -19.04 -11.51
CA PHE A 823 4.84 -20.36 -12.10
C PHE A 823 6.01 -20.37 -13.10
N TYR A 824 6.13 -19.34 -13.92
CA TYR A 824 7.26 -19.18 -14.83
C TYR A 824 8.60 -19.12 -14.11
N LEU A 825 8.75 -18.26 -13.11
CA LEU A 825 10.00 -18.12 -12.35
C LEU A 825 10.35 -19.41 -11.59
N ARG A 826 9.37 -20.06 -10.95
CA ARG A 826 9.57 -21.35 -10.28
C ARG A 826 10.00 -22.46 -11.25
N ALA A 827 9.34 -22.56 -12.41
CA ALA A 827 9.74 -23.51 -13.46
C ALA A 827 11.19 -23.26 -13.90
N ARG A 828 11.60 -22.00 -14.07
CA ARG A 828 12.98 -21.65 -14.40
C ARG A 828 13.96 -22.09 -13.33
N LEU A 829 13.69 -21.85 -12.05
CA LEU A 829 14.57 -22.31 -10.96
C LEU A 829 14.72 -23.85 -10.98
N ILE A 830 13.62 -24.58 -11.17
CA ILE A 830 13.62 -26.06 -11.23
C ILE A 830 14.49 -26.57 -12.38
N PHE A 831 14.30 -26.04 -13.60
CA PHE A 831 14.99 -26.54 -14.79
C PHE A 831 16.39 -25.96 -14.98
N ALA A 832 16.66 -24.75 -14.50
CA ALA A 832 18.01 -24.19 -14.44
C ALA A 832 18.93 -25.06 -13.59
N LYS A 833 18.46 -25.56 -12.44
CA LYS A 833 19.20 -26.50 -11.61
C LYS A 833 19.54 -27.79 -12.37
N LYS A 834 18.59 -28.34 -13.12
CA LYS A 834 18.80 -29.56 -13.93
C LYS A 834 19.73 -29.34 -15.13
N CYS A 835 19.85 -28.11 -15.62
CA CYS A 835 20.63 -27.76 -16.81
C CYS A 835 21.97 -27.06 -16.52
N GLY A 836 22.27 -26.75 -15.25
CA GLY A 836 23.52 -26.07 -14.86
C GLY A 836 23.51 -24.55 -15.02
N TYR A 837 22.33 -23.91 -14.98
CA TYR A 837 22.16 -22.45 -15.13
C TYR A 837 21.63 -21.75 -13.86
N LEU A 838 21.71 -22.40 -12.70
CA LEU A 838 20.99 -21.99 -11.49
C LEU A 838 21.39 -20.58 -11.00
N ASP A 839 22.68 -20.31 -10.81
CA ASP A 839 23.15 -19.04 -10.23
C ASP A 839 22.75 -17.83 -11.07
N ALA A 840 22.91 -17.92 -12.40
CA ALA A 840 22.47 -16.88 -13.32
C ALA A 840 20.95 -16.68 -13.29
N THR A 841 20.20 -17.77 -13.13
CA THR A 841 18.73 -17.74 -13.05
C THR A 841 18.25 -17.13 -11.73
N ILE A 842 18.94 -17.37 -10.62
CA ILE A 842 18.65 -16.72 -9.33
C ILE A 842 18.80 -15.20 -9.46
N ALA A 843 19.92 -14.73 -10.04
CA ALA A 843 20.16 -13.31 -10.25
C ALA A 843 19.11 -12.66 -11.17
N GLU A 844 18.75 -13.32 -12.28
CA GLU A 844 17.71 -12.83 -13.18
C GLU A 844 16.32 -12.82 -12.50
N THR A 845 16.01 -13.81 -11.67
CA THR A 845 14.76 -13.87 -10.90
C THR A 845 14.63 -12.65 -9.99
N TRP A 846 15.67 -12.32 -9.21
CA TRP A 846 15.68 -11.10 -8.39
C TRP A 846 15.54 -9.83 -9.21
N SER A 847 16.20 -9.75 -10.37
CA SER A 847 16.08 -8.61 -11.28
C SER A 847 14.63 -8.41 -11.76
N ILE A 848 13.93 -9.49 -12.10
CA ILE A 848 12.51 -9.46 -12.51
C ILE A 848 11.62 -9.03 -11.33
N LEU A 849 11.85 -9.59 -10.15
CA LEU A 849 11.03 -9.34 -8.97
C LEU A 849 11.15 -7.91 -8.42
N ARG A 850 12.17 -7.15 -8.79
CA ARG A 850 12.30 -5.72 -8.44
C ARG A 850 11.07 -4.90 -8.81
N ALA A 851 10.44 -5.19 -9.97
CA ALA A 851 9.23 -4.49 -10.39
C ALA A 851 8.05 -4.74 -9.44
N HIS A 852 7.96 -5.95 -8.90
CA HIS A 852 6.89 -6.37 -7.97
C HIS A 852 7.06 -5.71 -6.61
N LEU A 853 8.29 -5.69 -6.09
CA LEU A 853 8.61 -4.96 -4.86
C LEU A 853 8.31 -3.46 -5.01
N LYS A 854 8.63 -2.86 -6.16
CA LYS A 854 8.28 -1.47 -6.45
C LYS A 854 6.76 -1.27 -6.43
N GLU A 855 5.98 -2.10 -7.13
CA GLU A 855 4.52 -1.96 -7.17
C GLU A 855 3.90 -2.08 -5.77
N LEU A 856 4.34 -3.04 -4.94
CA LEU A 856 3.90 -3.16 -3.54
C LEU A 856 4.18 -1.90 -2.71
N ASN A 857 5.32 -1.26 -2.96
CA ASN A 857 5.75 -0.06 -2.24
C ASN A 857 5.15 1.24 -2.77
N THR A 858 4.61 1.28 -3.98
CA THR A 858 4.05 2.50 -4.58
C THR A 858 2.53 2.47 -4.76
N SER A 859 1.92 1.29 -4.85
CA SER A 859 0.47 1.17 -4.96
C SER A 859 -0.21 1.51 -3.63
N HIS A 860 -1.26 2.34 -3.67
CA HIS A 860 -2.07 2.64 -2.47
C HIS A 860 -2.70 1.38 -1.86
N TRP A 861 -2.91 0.34 -2.67
CA TRP A 861 -3.44 -0.95 -2.25
C TRP A 861 -2.37 -1.85 -1.58
N ARG A 862 -1.07 -1.52 -1.65
CA ARG A 862 0.02 -2.36 -1.12
C ARG A 862 -0.09 -3.83 -1.55
N GLY A 863 -0.41 -4.04 -2.82
CA GLY A 863 -0.67 -5.36 -3.39
C GLY A 863 -0.17 -5.43 -4.83
N LEU A 864 -0.33 -6.60 -5.45
CA LEU A 864 -0.02 -6.82 -6.86
C LEU A 864 -1.32 -6.92 -7.66
N PRO A 865 -1.44 -6.23 -8.82
CA PRO A 865 -2.65 -6.27 -9.62
C PRO A 865 -2.92 -7.65 -10.22
N GLU A 866 -4.14 -7.85 -10.69
CA GLU A 866 -4.54 -9.03 -11.44
C GLU A 866 -3.79 -9.11 -12.79
N LEU A 867 -3.83 -8.01 -13.55
CA LEU A 867 -3.17 -7.88 -14.83
C LEU A 867 -2.68 -6.44 -15.09
N THR A 868 -1.79 -6.32 -16.06
CA THR A 868 -1.40 -5.06 -16.69
C THR A 868 -1.71 -5.11 -18.19
N ASN A 869 -1.90 -3.93 -18.78
CA ASN A 869 -1.94 -3.78 -20.23
C ASN A 869 -0.51 -3.84 -20.80
N ASP A 870 -0.34 -3.49 -22.07
CA ASP A 870 0.93 -3.64 -22.78
C ASP A 870 2.10 -3.03 -22.00
N ASN A 871 3.19 -3.78 -21.87
CA ASN A 871 4.44 -3.38 -21.23
C ASN A 871 4.26 -2.79 -19.81
N GLY A 872 3.47 -3.47 -18.97
CA GLY A 872 3.25 -3.07 -17.58
C GLY A 872 2.36 -1.84 -17.40
N SER A 873 1.69 -1.37 -18.46
CA SER A 873 0.83 -0.19 -18.37
C SER A 873 -0.43 -0.45 -17.51
N TYR A 874 -0.92 0.62 -16.87
CA TYR A 874 -2.08 0.56 -16.01
C TYR A 874 -3.32 0.05 -16.78
N CYS A 875 -4.00 -0.94 -16.20
CA CYS A 875 -5.26 -1.46 -16.71
C CYS A 875 -6.40 -1.06 -15.76
N HIS A 876 -7.32 -0.22 -16.24
CA HIS A 876 -8.47 0.24 -15.45
C HIS A 876 -9.42 -0.91 -15.07
N GLY A 877 -9.55 -1.92 -15.94
CA GLY A 877 -10.40 -3.08 -15.69
C GLY A 877 -9.78 -4.15 -14.78
N SER A 878 -8.54 -3.96 -14.33
CA SER A 878 -7.85 -4.90 -13.45
C SER A 878 -8.19 -4.65 -11.98
N CYS A 879 -8.38 -5.72 -11.22
CA CYS A 879 -8.24 -5.63 -9.76
C CYS A 879 -6.87 -5.04 -9.39
N ARG A 880 -6.84 -4.11 -8.42
CA ARG A 880 -5.61 -3.41 -8.01
C ARG A 880 -4.75 -4.24 -7.08
N THR A 881 -5.34 -5.23 -6.42
CA THR A 881 -4.66 -6.25 -5.63
C THR A 881 -5.38 -7.59 -5.81
N GLN A 882 -4.63 -8.67 -6.06
CA GLN A 882 -5.17 -10.01 -6.33
C GLN A 882 -4.43 -11.09 -5.53
N ALA A 883 -5.20 -11.96 -4.87
CA ALA A 883 -4.74 -13.10 -4.08
C ALA A 883 -3.71 -14.00 -4.80
N TRP A 884 -3.99 -14.48 -6.01
CA TRP A 884 -3.09 -15.36 -6.77
C TRP A 884 -1.79 -14.67 -7.22
N SER A 885 -1.84 -13.37 -7.47
CA SER A 885 -0.68 -12.59 -7.91
C SER A 885 0.31 -12.47 -6.76
N VAL A 886 -0.19 -12.12 -5.59
CA VAL A 886 0.59 -12.09 -4.34
C VAL A 886 1.06 -13.50 -3.96
N ALA A 887 0.17 -14.49 -4.01
CA ALA A 887 0.48 -15.87 -3.62
C ALA A 887 1.64 -16.46 -4.42
N THR A 888 1.52 -16.43 -5.75
CA THR A 888 2.47 -17.11 -6.64
C THR A 888 3.84 -16.46 -6.61
N VAL A 889 3.94 -15.15 -6.41
CA VAL A 889 5.23 -14.46 -6.20
C VAL A 889 5.82 -14.81 -4.84
N LEU A 890 5.02 -14.92 -3.78
CA LEU A 890 5.50 -15.38 -2.47
C LEU A 890 6.04 -16.81 -2.54
N GLU A 891 5.42 -17.67 -3.35
CA GLU A 891 5.92 -19.03 -3.61
C GLU A 891 7.28 -19.03 -4.33
N VAL A 892 7.57 -18.06 -5.20
CA VAL A 892 8.92 -17.90 -5.80
C VAL A 892 9.95 -17.58 -4.72
N LEU A 893 9.63 -16.64 -3.83
CA LEU A 893 10.54 -16.25 -2.74
C LEU A 893 10.81 -17.39 -1.77
N HIS A 894 9.78 -18.19 -1.48
CA HIS A 894 9.93 -19.40 -0.67
C HIS A 894 10.86 -20.41 -1.35
N ASP A 895 10.70 -20.63 -2.66
CA ASP A 895 11.57 -21.55 -3.42
C ASP A 895 13.00 -21.04 -3.50
N LEU A 896 13.22 -19.71 -3.63
CA LEU A 896 14.54 -19.08 -3.57
C LEU A 896 15.21 -19.29 -2.21
N HIS A 897 14.49 -19.05 -1.11
CA HIS A 897 14.99 -19.29 0.24
C HIS A 897 15.36 -20.77 0.45
N ALA A 898 14.51 -21.69 0.00
CA ALA A 898 14.77 -23.13 0.12
C ALA A 898 16.03 -23.61 -0.64
N ILE A 899 16.48 -22.86 -1.64
CA ILE A 899 17.74 -23.15 -2.37
C ILE A 899 18.91 -22.25 -1.95
N GLY A 900 18.74 -21.40 -0.93
CA GLY A 900 19.75 -20.46 -0.44
C GLY A 900 20.04 -19.32 -1.43
N GLY A 901 19.07 -18.95 -2.27
CA GLY A 901 19.18 -17.88 -3.26
C GLY A 901 18.84 -16.49 -2.72
N ASP A 902 18.64 -16.36 -1.41
CA ASP A 902 18.39 -15.13 -0.66
C ASP A 902 19.64 -14.53 0.00
N VAL A 903 20.75 -15.29 0.01
CA VAL A 903 22.10 -14.86 0.42
C VAL A 903 22.85 -14.25 -0.76
#